data_AF-A0A926XWI5-F1
#
_entry.id   AF-A0A926XWI5-F1
#
_cell.length_a   1.000
_cell.length_b   1.000
_cell.length_c   1.000
_cell.angle_alpha   90.00
_cell.angle_beta   90.00
_cell.angle_gamma   90.00
#
_symmetry.space_group_name_H-M   'P 1'
#
loop_
_entity.id
_entity.type
_entity.pdbx_description
1 polymer ?
#
loop_
_entity_poly.entity_id
_entity_poly.type
_entity_poly.pdbx_seq_one_letter_code
_entity_poly.pdbx_strand_id
1 'polypeptide(L)'
;MEHNYKKVASYFLAEILLLFLLVSGGRTALAQTEVETARQYVAANLTQQKLVPVDIDGLRLSSAYLSPTTGWYHVYFNQTYQSIDVYNRMMNVVLVDKQASYLNHNFIAGIESITKKGNIKGAISPLTALQKAVANVGLATTNLAPIQSLSAVKSASGVLTRSVYALPELSDEKIDVKLFWLPVEPDSIDKKSVRELALSWQVHFLTKDGRNGWNIHVDATSGEILRKTDAVRNCSFDSPNHLKVSHECVGAPSIDAAQYFGVQKKAFAGNSYTVFDYPLESPNHGSRTESISPYTRFVPTGTGPGATNGWHYDGVTSYSITRGNNVWAQEDANGNDGTGASPSSATLDFNFPYTKGLNTAAGNRDAAITNLFYWNNLVHDVLWKYGFDEPSGNFQKSNMGRGGLGNDYVIADAQDGWDINNAFFYTPADGTPGRMEMFLFSNANGYQPDADFDNGVISHEYGHGWSIRLTGGPANSDCLQNAEQGGEGWSDYLALMLTTNWASLSANVASANIPRNIATYVSGQSTTGGGIRPYRYSYDMAKVNSGATYTKVNGMSFGDWHKIGNLWAIMLWDMTWEIILQDKYIEPYIYTTPSNVSAMRGNIAALKLVTEGLRLQTCNPSFVQARDAILQADQMLFAGRYRCAISRAFSRRGLGANASTGATSGDYTVTEDFTPINGPRLSSTMLITTCTSASFAYQATSGTSGTTFQWSREAVSGISNSSATGNSARINETLINTTVRPVIVPYYISMTSAGCTSVQSVKLTVNPGPSPTVRSYSVCQNATVPAGQGLVLPQLTGTVIAVLTTGSPTYVRPYGNNITAYSAWGDANYQSFTFTAPSSGTFTFDIIAASLTGTEPSDTYLSLYRSSFNPSSPATNFLRGDDDSATQGRSKLTHSLTQGTIYILVASSVYSGARGTITLRASQGGFDTGIARWYATAAGGATLATGTVFNPVGVTASGIVNTATPVTKTYYVTNSHSTPCRTATTFTVMGTESPVATSTTITLGNSVSLTATGCEGALSWYQASDNVAVSMPLSPSVTTQYYARCQLTSSSGTCLSNKSQNVTVTVVEPPSFSSAQSGNWDVPTTWSCSCVPDGTLPVRIMESHIVTVPNAYTAQIKGIRFMGTGRVRVEGTGKLRVLN
;
A
#
# COMPACT_ATOMS: atom_id res chain seq x y z
N MET A 1 30.81 25.86 75.61
CA MET A 1 30.82 25.03 74.38
C MET A 1 29.47 25.03 73.65
N GLU A 2 28.33 24.88 74.34
CA GLU A 2 26.99 24.85 73.69
C GLU A 2 26.68 26.03 72.73
N HIS A 3 27.14 27.25 73.03
CA HIS A 3 26.84 28.42 72.22
C HIS A 3 27.43 28.35 70.79
N ASN A 4 28.52 27.60 70.60
CA ASN A 4 29.09 27.37 69.27
C ASN A 4 28.34 26.27 68.50
N TYR A 5 27.84 25.23 69.18
CA TYR A 5 27.06 24.16 68.56
C TYR A 5 25.77 24.68 67.93
N LYS A 6 25.04 25.58 68.61
CA LYS A 6 23.82 26.18 68.04
C LYS A 6 24.10 27.05 66.81
N LYS A 7 25.22 27.79 66.78
CA LYS A 7 25.63 28.54 65.58
C LYS A 7 26.00 27.62 64.42
N VAL A 8 26.86 26.61 64.65
CA VAL A 8 27.25 25.67 63.59
C VAL A 8 26.05 24.91 63.02
N ALA A 9 25.14 24.41 63.87
CA ALA A 9 23.91 23.77 63.40
C ALA A 9 22.99 24.71 62.60
N SER A 10 22.94 26.01 62.96
CA SER A 10 22.16 27.01 62.22
C SER A 10 22.76 27.31 60.83
N TYR A 11 24.08 27.40 60.72
CA TYR A 11 24.75 27.54 59.42
C TYR A 11 24.60 26.28 58.56
N PHE A 12 24.71 25.09 59.15
CA PHE A 12 24.52 23.83 58.41
C PHE A 12 23.07 23.67 57.91
N LEU A 13 22.06 24.03 58.71
CA LEU A 13 20.67 24.09 58.24
C LEU A 13 20.48 25.12 57.13
N ALA A 14 21.09 26.31 57.26
CA ALA A 14 20.97 27.37 56.26
C ALA A 14 21.65 26.99 54.93
N GLU A 15 22.81 26.35 54.95
CA GLU A 15 23.48 25.83 53.76
C GLU A 15 22.68 24.70 53.11
N ILE A 16 22.12 23.76 53.89
CA ILE A 16 21.21 22.73 53.36
C ILE A 16 19.96 23.38 52.73
N LEU A 17 19.35 24.38 53.38
CA LEU A 17 18.18 25.09 52.85
C LEU A 17 18.53 25.84 51.56
N LEU A 18 19.70 26.48 51.49
CA LEU A 18 20.17 27.20 50.31
C LEU A 18 20.48 26.24 49.16
N LEU A 19 21.10 25.08 49.44
CA LEU A 19 21.35 24.04 48.46
C LEU A 19 20.03 23.44 47.94
N PHE A 20 19.05 23.22 48.83
CA PHE A 20 17.71 22.74 48.46
C PHE A 20 16.96 23.76 47.61
N LEU A 21 17.06 25.06 47.93
CA LEU A 21 16.51 26.17 47.14
C LEU A 21 17.20 26.32 45.77
N LEU A 22 18.52 26.13 45.69
CA LEU A 22 19.26 26.18 44.42
C LEU A 22 18.94 24.97 43.52
N VAL A 23 18.84 23.76 44.08
CA VAL A 23 18.50 22.54 43.34
C VAL A 23 17.03 22.52 42.89
N SER A 24 16.09 22.98 43.74
CA SER A 24 14.69 23.13 43.36
C SER A 24 14.45 24.29 42.38
N GLY A 25 15.13 25.42 42.58
CA GLY A 25 15.13 26.56 41.65
C GLY A 25 15.67 26.22 40.26
N GLY A 26 16.74 25.42 40.19
CA GLY A 26 17.29 24.94 38.92
C GLY A 26 16.33 24.02 38.16
N ARG A 27 15.63 23.11 38.85
CA ARG A 27 14.65 22.20 38.23
C ARG A 27 13.38 22.90 37.77
N THR A 28 12.88 23.89 38.52
CA THR A 28 11.70 24.67 38.14
C THR A 28 11.97 25.58 36.94
N ALA A 29 13.13 26.24 36.90
CA ALA A 29 13.54 27.06 35.75
C ALA A 29 13.71 26.25 34.45
N LEU A 30 14.25 25.01 34.54
CA LEU A 30 14.33 24.10 33.40
C LEU A 30 12.93 23.72 32.89
N ALA A 31 12.08 23.17 33.76
CA ALA A 31 10.72 22.75 33.38
C ALA A 31 9.90 23.89 32.74
N GLN A 32 10.04 25.12 33.23
CA GLN A 32 9.41 26.30 32.66
C GLN A 32 9.95 26.63 31.25
N THR A 33 11.23 26.39 30.99
CA THR A 33 11.87 26.55 29.67
C THR A 33 11.37 25.50 28.67
N GLU A 34 11.26 24.23 29.08
CA GLU A 34 10.73 23.16 28.21
C GLU A 34 9.24 23.38 27.87
N VAL A 35 8.40 23.76 28.84
CA VAL A 35 6.98 24.10 28.58
C VAL A 35 6.84 25.30 27.64
N GLU A 36 7.66 26.33 27.80
CA GLU A 36 7.65 27.49 26.91
C GLU A 36 8.14 27.15 25.49
N THR A 37 9.15 26.27 25.37
CA THR A 37 9.60 25.73 24.08
C THR A 37 8.46 25.01 23.35
N ALA A 38 7.66 24.21 24.07
CA ALA A 38 6.48 23.57 23.51
C ALA A 38 5.41 24.60 23.06
N ARG A 39 5.14 25.65 23.85
CA ARG A 39 4.20 26.73 23.47
C ARG A 39 4.64 27.44 22.19
N GLN A 40 5.91 27.79 22.08
CA GLN A 40 6.47 28.46 20.90
C GLN A 40 6.40 27.57 19.65
N TYR A 41 6.69 26.27 19.79
CA TYR A 41 6.53 25.32 18.70
C TYR A 41 5.08 25.20 18.21
N VAL A 42 4.10 25.16 19.12
CA VAL A 42 2.67 25.12 18.77
C VAL A 42 2.28 26.39 18.00
N ALA A 43 2.64 27.57 18.51
CA ALA A 43 2.34 28.85 17.88
C ALA A 43 2.98 29.00 16.48
N ALA A 44 4.21 28.50 16.30
CA ALA A 44 4.90 28.52 15.01
C ALA A 44 4.32 27.57 13.95
N ASN A 45 3.62 26.50 14.36
CA ASN A 45 3.16 25.43 13.46
C ASN A 45 1.63 25.34 13.29
N LEU A 46 0.87 26.35 13.73
CA LEU A 46 -0.60 26.40 13.65
C LEU A 46 -1.16 25.97 12.29
N THR A 47 -0.62 26.48 11.19
CA THR A 47 -1.08 26.16 9.82
C THR A 47 -0.89 24.68 9.47
N GLN A 48 0.19 24.04 9.95
CA GLN A 48 0.42 22.60 9.76
C GLN A 48 -0.60 21.77 10.54
N GLN A 49 -0.95 22.24 11.74
CA GLN A 49 -1.96 21.63 12.62
C GLN A 49 -3.41 21.97 12.24
N LYS A 50 -3.61 22.79 11.19
CA LYS A 50 -4.93 23.30 10.74
C LYS A 50 -5.68 24.10 11.82
N LEU A 51 -4.93 24.73 12.74
CA LEU A 51 -5.45 25.60 13.78
C LEU A 51 -5.27 27.07 13.40
N VAL A 52 -6.09 27.95 13.97
CA VAL A 52 -5.95 29.41 13.92
C VAL A 52 -5.51 29.97 15.29
N PRO A 53 -4.96 31.19 15.39
CA PRO A 53 -4.40 31.71 16.64
C PRO A 53 -5.35 31.68 17.84
N VAL A 54 -6.67 31.86 17.63
CA VAL A 54 -7.67 31.80 18.71
C VAL A 54 -7.92 30.39 19.24
N ASP A 55 -7.59 29.33 18.48
CA ASP A 55 -7.74 27.94 18.94
C ASP A 55 -6.73 27.58 20.03
N ILE A 56 -5.65 28.36 20.14
CA ILE A 56 -4.59 28.22 21.14
C ILE A 56 -4.55 29.36 22.15
N ASP A 57 -5.49 30.31 22.08
CA ASP A 57 -5.57 31.38 23.06
C ASP A 57 -5.88 30.81 24.46
N GLY A 58 -5.20 31.34 25.47
CA GLY A 58 -5.28 30.84 26.83
C GLY A 58 -4.81 29.38 27.06
N LEU A 59 -4.10 28.75 26.10
CA LEU A 59 -3.50 27.39 26.18
C LEU A 59 -3.12 27.00 27.62
N ARG A 60 -3.91 26.14 28.26
CA ARG A 60 -3.72 25.80 29.68
C ARG A 60 -2.84 24.56 29.81
N LEU A 61 -1.79 24.63 30.61
CA LEU A 61 -0.99 23.45 30.93
C LEU A 61 -1.82 22.49 31.80
N SER A 62 -1.91 21.23 31.38
CA SER A 62 -2.57 20.15 32.12
C SER A 62 -1.53 19.38 32.94
N SER A 63 -0.49 18.88 32.27
CA SER A 63 0.65 18.20 32.88
C SER A 63 1.92 18.40 32.03
N ALA A 64 3.08 18.37 32.67
CA ALA A 64 4.38 18.43 32.01
C ALA A 64 5.42 17.66 32.82
N TYR A 65 6.17 16.77 32.18
CA TYR A 65 7.16 15.95 32.87
C TYR A 65 8.23 15.35 31.95
N LEU A 66 9.40 15.10 32.53
CA LEU A 66 10.46 14.29 31.92
C LEU A 66 10.18 12.82 32.21
N SER A 67 10.18 11.99 31.17
CA SER A 67 10.12 10.53 31.24
C SER A 67 11.49 9.95 31.63
N PRO A 68 11.64 9.30 32.81
CA PRO A 68 12.90 8.65 33.19
C PRO A 68 13.29 7.52 32.22
N THR A 69 12.33 6.80 31.65
CA THR A 69 12.59 5.63 30.80
C THR A 69 12.99 5.98 29.36
N THR A 70 12.56 7.12 28.82
CA THR A 70 12.87 7.54 27.44
C THR A 70 13.74 8.79 27.34
N GLY A 71 13.87 9.56 28.42
CA GLY A 71 14.51 10.88 28.41
C GLY A 71 13.70 11.97 27.70
N TRP A 72 12.46 11.68 27.29
CA TRP A 72 11.60 12.62 26.57
C TRP A 72 10.81 13.50 27.52
N TYR A 73 10.60 14.76 27.14
CA TYR A 73 9.78 15.70 27.90
C TYR A 73 8.39 15.79 27.28
N HIS A 74 7.37 15.35 28.01
CA HIS A 74 5.97 15.39 27.57
C HIS A 74 5.30 16.65 28.11
N VAL A 75 4.53 17.34 27.27
CA VAL A 75 3.78 18.55 27.64
C VAL A 75 2.35 18.42 27.12
N TYR A 76 1.39 18.37 28.04
CA TYR A 76 -0.03 18.26 27.73
C TYR A 76 -0.73 19.59 27.99
N PHE A 77 -1.45 20.09 26.99
CA PHE A 77 -2.23 21.32 27.06
C PHE A 77 -3.72 21.07 26.82
N ASN A 78 -4.57 21.78 27.56
CA ASN A 78 -6.01 21.86 27.32
C ASN A 78 -6.31 23.06 26.42
N GLN A 79 -7.24 22.88 25.49
CA GLN A 79 -7.85 23.98 24.75
C GLN A 79 -8.73 24.80 25.70
N THR A 80 -8.74 26.12 25.54
CA THR A 80 -9.65 26.99 26.31
C THR A 80 -10.46 27.89 25.39
N TYR A 81 -11.63 28.32 25.86
CA TYR A 81 -12.40 29.39 25.24
C TYR A 81 -12.95 30.30 26.34
N GLN A 82 -12.74 31.63 26.21
CA GLN A 82 -13.06 32.61 27.27
C GLN A 82 -12.43 32.25 28.63
N SER A 83 -11.21 31.71 28.62
CA SER A 83 -10.47 31.21 29.80
C SER A 83 -11.10 30.03 30.55
N ILE A 84 -12.09 29.35 29.96
CA ILE A 84 -12.70 28.11 30.45
C ILE A 84 -12.18 26.94 29.61
N ASP A 85 -11.87 25.81 30.25
CA ASP A 85 -11.38 24.62 29.54
C ASP A 85 -12.47 24.04 28.62
N VAL A 86 -12.09 23.57 27.45
CA VAL A 86 -12.98 22.81 26.57
C VAL A 86 -12.83 21.33 26.90
N TYR A 87 -13.94 20.67 27.26
CA TYR A 87 -13.92 19.33 27.82
C TYR A 87 -13.29 18.30 26.86
N ASN A 88 -12.30 17.55 27.36
CA ASN A 88 -11.54 16.55 26.62
C ASN A 88 -10.99 17.02 25.24
N ARG A 89 -10.61 18.30 25.15
CA ARG A 89 -9.85 18.87 24.03
C ARG A 89 -8.42 19.14 24.47
N MET A 90 -7.53 18.19 24.17
CA MET A 90 -6.13 18.18 24.61
C MET A 90 -5.15 18.07 23.44
N MET A 91 -3.95 18.60 23.67
CA MET A 91 -2.80 18.56 22.79
C MET A 91 -1.61 18.01 23.57
N ASN A 92 -0.88 17.08 22.97
CA ASN A 92 0.35 16.51 23.48
C ASN A 92 1.50 16.98 22.59
N VAL A 93 2.54 17.56 23.21
CA VAL A 93 3.80 17.94 22.56
C VAL A 93 4.93 17.18 23.25
N VAL A 94 5.73 16.44 22.48
CA VAL A 94 6.86 15.68 23.00
C VAL A 94 8.16 16.28 22.51
N LEU A 95 9.02 16.67 23.46
CA LEU A 95 10.36 17.17 23.21
C LEU A 95 11.39 16.06 23.39
N VAL A 96 12.27 15.91 22.41
CA VAL A 96 13.44 15.03 22.44
C VAL A 96 14.66 15.92 22.27
N ASP A 97 15.68 15.78 23.13
CA ASP A 97 16.85 16.67 23.17
C ASP A 97 16.49 18.17 23.19
N LYS A 98 15.41 18.50 23.91
CA LYS A 98 14.80 19.85 24.04
C LYS A 98 14.23 20.44 22.74
N GLN A 99 14.06 19.63 21.69
CA GLN A 99 13.42 20.02 20.44
C GLN A 99 12.08 19.27 20.28
N ALA A 100 11.05 19.95 19.78
CA ALA A 100 9.77 19.31 19.52
C ALA A 100 9.90 18.28 18.40
N SER A 101 9.63 17.02 18.73
CA SER A 101 9.78 15.86 17.85
C SER A 101 8.41 15.32 17.39
N TYR A 102 7.38 15.48 18.24
CA TYR A 102 6.02 15.07 17.94
C TYR A 102 5.00 16.03 18.55
N LEU A 103 3.87 16.21 17.86
CA LEU A 103 2.70 16.95 18.32
C LEU A 103 1.46 16.23 17.80
N ASN A 104 0.47 16.01 18.68
CA ASN A 104 -0.84 15.49 18.31
C ASN A 104 -1.92 16.17 19.16
N HIS A 105 -3.12 16.35 18.62
CA HIS A 105 -4.23 16.98 19.34
C HIS A 105 -5.60 16.55 18.82
N ASN A 106 -6.63 16.75 19.64
CA ASN A 106 -8.03 16.69 19.23
C ASN A 106 -8.74 18.06 19.38
N PHE A 107 -7.98 19.16 19.49
CA PHE A 107 -8.51 20.55 19.54
C PHE A 107 -9.51 20.84 18.41
N ILE A 108 -10.51 21.66 18.72
CA ILE A 108 -11.49 22.18 17.76
C ILE A 108 -10.85 23.34 17.01
N ALA A 109 -10.72 23.19 15.70
CA ALA A 109 -10.21 24.24 14.81
C ALA A 109 -11.27 25.31 14.53
N GLY A 110 -10.86 26.58 14.49
CA GLY A 110 -11.76 27.72 14.26
C GLY A 110 -12.79 27.89 15.36
N ILE A 111 -12.41 27.71 16.63
CA ILE A 111 -13.31 27.57 17.78
C ILE A 111 -14.31 28.72 17.93
N GLU A 112 -13.96 29.95 17.52
CA GLU A 112 -14.88 31.10 17.50
C GLU A 112 -16.12 30.90 16.63
N SER A 113 -16.00 30.16 15.52
CA SER A 113 -17.10 29.94 14.56
C SER A 113 -18.17 28.94 15.01
N ILE A 114 -17.89 28.16 16.06
CA ILE A 114 -18.82 27.17 16.61
C ILE A 114 -19.97 27.88 17.36
N THR A 115 -21.18 27.33 17.40
CA THR A 115 -22.30 27.92 18.18
C THR A 115 -22.00 27.81 19.69
N LYS A 116 -22.40 28.77 20.51
CA LYS A 116 -22.24 28.72 21.98
C LYS A 116 -23.61 28.70 22.64
N LYS A 117 -23.88 27.69 23.47
CA LYS A 117 -25.07 27.60 24.32
C LYS A 117 -24.69 27.95 25.76
N GLY A 118 -25.41 28.92 26.33
CA GLY A 118 -25.19 29.44 27.68
C GLY A 118 -24.22 30.62 27.76
N ASN A 119 -24.17 31.28 28.93
CA ASN A 119 -23.35 32.46 29.16
C ASN A 119 -22.75 32.45 30.58
N ILE A 120 -21.44 32.71 30.67
CA ILE A 120 -20.66 32.73 31.90
C ILE A 120 -21.25 33.67 32.96
N LYS A 121 -21.79 34.84 32.57
CA LYS A 121 -22.37 35.82 33.50
C LYS A 121 -23.74 35.41 34.06
N GLY A 122 -24.38 34.40 33.50
CA GLY A 122 -25.68 33.87 33.92
C GLY A 122 -25.61 32.43 34.43
N ALA A 123 -24.42 31.89 34.68
CA ALA A 123 -24.25 30.51 35.09
C ALA A 123 -24.85 30.24 36.49
N ILE A 124 -25.58 29.13 36.64
CA ILE A 124 -26.03 28.62 37.94
C ILE A 124 -24.83 28.35 38.85
N SER A 125 -25.04 28.37 40.17
CA SER A 125 -23.95 28.08 41.10
C SER A 125 -23.49 26.61 41.00
N PRO A 126 -22.20 26.31 41.26
CA PRO A 126 -21.73 24.92 41.28
C PRO A 126 -22.42 24.07 42.35
N LEU A 127 -22.90 24.67 43.45
CA LEU A 127 -23.73 23.95 44.43
C LEU A 127 -25.09 23.56 43.84
N THR A 128 -25.72 24.45 43.05
CA THR A 128 -26.95 24.15 42.32
C THR A 128 -26.74 23.06 41.28
N ALA A 129 -25.61 23.07 40.57
CA ALA A 129 -25.24 22.01 39.64
C ALA A 129 -25.06 20.67 40.34
N LEU A 130 -24.33 20.64 41.48
CA LEU A 130 -24.19 19.44 42.31
C LEU A 130 -25.56 18.91 42.76
N GLN A 131 -26.45 19.77 43.28
CA GLN A 131 -27.80 19.38 43.68
C GLN A 131 -28.62 18.79 42.53
N LYS A 132 -28.48 19.31 41.30
CA LYS A 132 -29.11 18.77 40.09
C LYS A 132 -28.54 17.41 39.68
N ALA A 133 -27.22 17.25 39.75
CA ALA A 133 -26.53 15.99 39.46
C ALA A 133 -26.94 14.87 40.44
N VAL A 134 -26.92 15.17 41.75
CA VAL A 134 -27.33 14.23 42.82
C VAL A 134 -28.80 13.83 42.69
N ALA A 135 -29.68 14.79 42.39
CA ALA A 135 -31.09 14.50 42.12
C ALA A 135 -31.28 13.61 40.87
N ASN A 136 -30.45 13.75 39.83
CA ASN A 136 -30.56 12.94 38.62
C ASN A 136 -30.18 11.46 38.83
N VAL A 137 -29.32 11.17 39.81
CA VAL A 137 -28.94 9.79 40.19
C VAL A 137 -29.84 9.20 41.28
N GLY A 138 -30.94 9.87 41.63
CA GLY A 138 -31.95 9.35 42.57
C GLY A 138 -31.56 9.41 44.05
N LEU A 139 -30.45 10.10 44.38
CA LEU A 139 -29.95 10.21 45.75
C LEU A 139 -30.64 11.36 46.50
N ALA A 140 -30.88 11.17 47.80
CA ALA A 140 -31.73 12.07 48.59
C ALA A 140 -31.09 13.46 48.80
N THR A 141 -31.78 14.50 48.35
CA THR A 141 -31.29 15.89 48.39
C THR A 141 -31.52 16.60 49.74
N THR A 142 -32.21 15.97 50.69
CA THR A 142 -32.67 16.59 51.95
C THR A 142 -31.55 17.04 52.89
N ASN A 143 -30.34 16.50 52.74
CA ASN A 143 -29.16 16.91 53.53
C ASN A 143 -28.24 17.92 52.80
N LEU A 144 -28.60 18.41 51.60
CA LEU A 144 -27.72 19.24 50.77
C LEU A 144 -27.76 20.75 51.06
N ALA A 145 -28.60 21.21 51.98
CA ALA A 145 -28.77 22.62 52.32
C ALA A 145 -27.62 23.25 53.16
N PRO A 146 -26.91 22.53 54.07
CA PRO A 146 -25.85 23.13 54.91
C PRO A 146 -24.46 23.18 54.26
N ILE A 147 -24.29 22.66 53.04
CA ILE A 147 -22.97 22.38 52.46
C ILE A 147 -22.21 23.69 52.18
N GLN A 148 -21.02 23.81 52.77
CA GLN A 148 -20.05 24.85 52.43
C GLN A 148 -18.99 24.31 51.47
N SER A 149 -18.56 25.12 50.51
CA SER A 149 -17.43 24.79 49.64
C SER A 149 -16.13 24.81 50.45
N LEU A 150 -15.37 23.72 50.42
CA LEU A 150 -14.03 23.63 51.02
C LEU A 150 -13.02 24.55 50.32
N SER A 151 -13.16 24.71 49.00
CA SER A 151 -12.38 25.66 48.22
C SER A 151 -13.16 26.10 46.98
N ALA A 152 -12.83 27.30 46.49
CA ALA A 152 -13.47 27.92 45.34
C ALA A 152 -12.38 28.63 44.51
N VAL A 153 -12.27 28.30 43.22
CA VAL A 153 -11.31 28.91 42.30
C VAL A 153 -12.06 29.82 41.35
N LYS A 154 -11.59 31.07 41.24
CA LYS A 154 -12.07 32.04 40.27
C LYS A 154 -11.06 32.24 39.14
N SER A 155 -11.55 32.52 37.94
CA SER A 155 -10.74 32.99 36.81
C SER A 155 -10.12 34.37 37.12
N ALA A 156 -9.16 34.79 36.29
CA ALA A 156 -8.65 36.17 36.29
C ALA A 156 -9.75 37.23 36.04
N SER A 157 -10.86 36.86 35.40
CA SER A 157 -12.06 37.70 35.20
C SER A 157 -13.06 37.66 36.36
N GLY A 158 -12.73 37.00 37.48
CA GLY A 158 -13.55 36.93 38.70
C GLY A 158 -14.68 35.90 38.67
N VAL A 159 -14.82 35.15 37.57
CA VAL A 159 -15.83 34.10 37.37
C VAL A 159 -15.48 32.89 38.22
N LEU A 160 -16.43 32.32 38.95
CA LEU A 160 -16.24 31.05 39.65
C LEU A 160 -16.14 29.90 38.62
N THR A 161 -15.00 29.21 38.56
CA THR A 161 -14.73 28.17 37.56
C THR A 161 -14.57 26.77 38.17
N ARG A 162 -14.36 26.66 39.48
CA ARG A 162 -14.27 25.40 40.21
C ARG A 162 -14.70 25.60 41.66
N SER A 163 -15.41 24.64 42.22
CA SER A 163 -15.64 24.54 43.67
C SER A 163 -15.51 23.09 44.12
N VAL A 164 -14.83 22.88 45.25
CA VAL A 164 -14.69 21.56 45.87
C VAL A 164 -15.58 21.50 47.11
N TYR A 165 -16.35 20.43 47.25
CA TYR A 165 -17.24 20.19 48.37
C TYR A 165 -16.86 18.90 49.10
N ALA A 166 -17.23 18.77 50.36
CA ALA A 166 -17.25 17.49 51.08
C ALA A 166 -18.68 17.20 51.49
N LEU A 167 -19.15 16.01 51.13
CA LEU A 167 -20.48 15.51 51.46
C LEU A 167 -20.33 14.08 51.99
N PRO A 168 -19.99 13.88 53.29
CA PRO A 168 -19.78 12.55 53.85
C PRO A 168 -21.01 11.62 53.82
N GLU A 169 -22.18 12.12 53.44
CA GLU A 169 -23.39 11.30 53.19
C GLU A 169 -23.49 10.79 51.74
N LEU A 170 -22.68 11.34 50.83
CA LEU A 170 -22.71 11.07 49.38
C LEU A 170 -21.42 10.42 48.88
N SER A 171 -20.28 10.82 49.43
CA SER A 171 -18.95 10.36 49.05
C SER A 171 -17.97 10.60 50.20
N ASP A 172 -17.07 9.65 50.44
CA ASP A 172 -15.92 9.88 51.32
C ASP A 172 -14.78 10.63 50.59
N GLU A 173 -14.88 10.76 49.25
CA GLU A 173 -14.02 11.64 48.44
C GLU A 173 -14.49 13.10 48.45
N LYS A 174 -13.60 14.00 48.01
CA LYS A 174 -13.93 15.41 47.80
C LYS A 174 -14.54 15.58 46.41
N ILE A 175 -15.76 16.10 46.38
CA ILE A 175 -16.54 16.27 45.15
C ILE A 175 -16.07 17.53 44.43
N ASP A 176 -15.51 17.36 43.24
CA ASP A 176 -15.06 18.47 42.40
C ASP A 176 -16.16 18.88 41.41
N VAL A 177 -16.46 20.18 41.39
CA VAL A 177 -17.44 20.77 40.46
C VAL A 177 -16.75 21.86 39.66
N LYS A 178 -16.50 21.59 38.37
CA LYS A 178 -15.67 22.43 37.49
C LYS A 178 -16.43 22.84 36.22
N LEU A 179 -16.26 24.10 35.82
CA LEU A 179 -16.91 24.68 34.64
C LEU A 179 -16.12 24.35 33.37
N PHE A 180 -16.81 23.89 32.34
CA PHE A 180 -16.26 23.54 31.02
C PHE A 180 -17.16 24.01 29.87
N TRP A 181 -16.55 24.25 28.71
CA TRP A 181 -17.26 24.17 27.44
C TRP A 181 -17.33 22.72 26.99
N LEU A 182 -18.51 22.11 27.04
CA LEU A 182 -18.77 20.75 26.56
C LEU A 182 -19.05 20.80 25.04
N PRO A 183 -18.28 20.07 24.21
CA PRO A 183 -18.64 19.87 22.80
C PRO A 183 -19.97 19.11 22.68
N VAL A 184 -20.94 19.71 21.99
CA VAL A 184 -22.22 19.10 21.65
C VAL A 184 -22.26 18.87 20.14
N GLU A 185 -22.42 17.60 19.77
CA GLU A 185 -22.40 17.12 18.39
C GLU A 185 -23.82 16.66 18.04
N PRO A 186 -24.55 17.33 17.11
CA PRO A 186 -25.93 17.00 16.83
C PRO A 186 -26.05 15.72 16.01
N ASP A 187 -26.94 14.81 16.43
CA ASP A 187 -27.26 13.54 15.77
C ASP A 187 -27.65 13.74 14.29
N SER A 188 -26.67 13.57 13.40
CA SER A 188 -26.90 13.66 11.96
C SER A 188 -25.86 12.82 11.20
N ILE A 189 -26.36 12.05 10.23
CA ILE A 189 -25.63 10.97 9.53
C ILE A 189 -24.50 11.49 8.63
N ASP A 190 -24.52 12.77 8.24
CA ASP A 190 -23.57 13.34 7.28
C ASP A 190 -22.71 14.48 7.85
N LYS A 191 -21.43 14.15 8.06
CA LYS A 191 -20.25 15.03 8.21
C LYS A 191 -20.05 15.75 9.56
N LYS A 192 -19.21 15.08 10.35
CA LYS A 192 -18.39 15.51 11.50
C LYS A 192 -18.06 17.01 11.54
N SER A 193 -18.70 17.73 12.44
CA SER A 193 -18.23 19.01 12.98
C SER A 193 -18.89 19.23 14.34
N VAL A 194 -18.13 19.64 15.37
CA VAL A 194 -18.72 20.16 16.61
C VAL A 194 -19.49 21.42 16.22
N ARG A 195 -20.82 21.40 16.29
CA ARG A 195 -21.65 22.55 15.86
C ARG A 195 -22.00 23.47 17.02
N GLU A 196 -21.95 22.97 18.25
CA GLU A 196 -22.25 23.72 19.45
C GLU A 196 -21.25 23.40 20.58
N LEU A 197 -20.91 24.41 21.38
CA LEU A 197 -20.29 24.28 22.70
C LEU A 197 -21.30 24.70 23.75
N ALA A 198 -21.72 23.77 24.61
CA ALA A 198 -22.58 24.07 25.75
C ALA A 198 -21.74 24.37 27.00
N LEU A 199 -21.98 25.52 27.64
CA LEU A 199 -21.38 25.82 28.93
C LEU A 199 -21.99 24.88 29.99
N SER A 200 -21.15 24.10 30.67
CA SER A 200 -21.60 23.06 31.60
C SER A 200 -20.73 22.98 32.85
N TRP A 201 -21.35 22.62 33.97
CA TRP A 201 -20.66 22.18 35.18
C TRP A 201 -20.46 20.68 35.09
N GLN A 202 -19.20 20.23 35.03
CA GLN A 202 -18.84 18.85 35.32
C GLN A 202 -18.91 18.65 36.84
N VAL A 203 -19.63 17.62 37.28
CA VAL A 203 -19.73 17.15 38.66
C VAL A 203 -19.17 15.73 38.68
N HIS A 204 -18.09 15.49 39.43
CA HIS A 204 -17.48 14.16 39.56
C HIS A 204 -17.44 13.72 41.03
N PHE A 205 -17.95 12.53 41.32
CA PHE A 205 -17.85 11.86 42.62
C PHE A 205 -18.03 10.34 42.51
N LEU A 206 -17.26 9.59 43.29
CA LEU A 206 -17.57 8.21 43.64
C LEU A 206 -18.72 8.22 44.67
N THR A 207 -19.73 7.35 44.54
CA THR A 207 -20.74 7.19 45.58
C THR A 207 -20.15 6.58 46.84
N LYS A 208 -20.71 6.88 48.02
CA LYS A 208 -20.20 6.39 49.32
C LYS A 208 -20.16 4.87 49.45
N ASP A 209 -20.99 4.18 48.67
CA ASP A 209 -21.08 2.73 48.57
C ASP A 209 -20.28 2.15 47.38
N GLY A 210 -19.32 2.92 46.83
CA GLY A 210 -18.38 2.51 45.78
C GLY A 210 -18.99 2.36 44.37
N ARG A 211 -20.29 2.07 44.31
CA ARG A 211 -21.01 1.52 43.14
C ARG A 211 -20.89 2.27 41.83
N ASN A 212 -20.76 3.60 41.87
CA ASN A 212 -20.79 4.44 40.67
C ASN A 212 -19.81 5.60 40.82
N GLY A 213 -18.90 5.75 39.86
CA GLY A 213 -18.02 6.90 39.69
C GLY A 213 -18.70 7.92 38.77
N TRP A 214 -19.68 8.65 39.27
CA TRP A 214 -20.53 9.52 38.45
C TRP A 214 -19.78 10.73 37.92
N ASN A 215 -19.68 10.83 36.59
CA ASN A 215 -19.21 12.01 35.87
C ASN A 215 -20.39 12.63 35.09
N ILE A 216 -20.90 13.77 35.56
CA ILE A 216 -22.16 14.37 35.11
C ILE A 216 -21.94 15.82 34.65
N HIS A 217 -22.29 16.11 33.39
CA HIS A 217 -22.32 17.48 32.87
C HIS A 217 -23.72 18.08 33.00
N VAL A 218 -23.83 19.12 33.81
CA VAL A 218 -25.05 19.90 34.04
C VAL A 218 -24.98 21.19 33.23
N ASP A 219 -25.99 21.49 32.42
CA ASP A 219 -26.10 22.75 31.67
C ASP A 219 -25.99 23.93 32.64
N ALA A 220 -25.03 24.82 32.39
CA ALA A 220 -24.74 25.92 33.30
C ALA A 220 -25.84 26.98 33.32
N THR A 221 -26.82 26.94 32.40
CA THR A 221 -27.93 27.91 32.32
C THR A 221 -29.25 27.30 32.80
N SER A 222 -29.64 26.12 32.29
CA SER A 222 -30.93 25.48 32.63
C SER A 222 -30.85 24.55 33.85
N GLY A 223 -29.67 24.02 34.17
CA GLY A 223 -29.52 22.94 35.16
C GLY A 223 -30.02 21.58 34.67
N GLU A 224 -30.21 21.40 33.36
CA GLU A 224 -30.51 20.11 32.73
C GLU A 224 -29.25 19.24 32.64
N ILE A 225 -29.40 17.92 32.57
CA ILE A 225 -28.25 17.01 32.39
C ILE A 225 -27.96 16.87 30.90
N LEU A 226 -26.78 17.31 30.47
CA LEU A 226 -26.31 17.24 29.08
C LEU A 226 -25.61 15.91 28.77
N ARG A 227 -24.86 15.37 29.74
CA ARG A 227 -24.16 14.08 29.64
C ARG A 227 -24.04 13.47 31.03
N LYS A 228 -24.15 12.14 31.12
CA LYS A 228 -23.82 11.35 32.30
C LYS A 228 -23.03 10.12 31.86
N THR A 229 -21.94 9.83 32.54
CA THR A 229 -21.12 8.63 32.37
C THR A 229 -20.74 8.08 33.73
N ASP A 230 -20.55 6.77 33.81
CA ASP A 230 -19.98 6.10 34.98
C ASP A 230 -18.51 5.74 34.70
N ALA A 231 -17.64 6.05 35.65
CA ALA A 231 -16.22 5.72 35.65
C ALA A 231 -15.94 4.35 36.31
N VAL A 232 -16.87 3.81 37.10
CA VAL A 232 -16.81 2.42 37.58
C VAL A 232 -17.19 1.51 36.41
N ARG A 233 -16.20 0.77 35.89
CA ARG A 233 -16.32 -0.14 34.75
C ARG A 233 -16.68 -1.55 35.24
N ASN A 234 -17.97 -1.85 35.31
CA ASN A 234 -18.45 -3.17 35.72
C ASN A 234 -18.27 -4.23 34.62
N CYS A 235 -17.36 -5.18 34.84
CA CYS A 235 -17.16 -6.38 34.03
C CYS A 235 -18.16 -7.50 34.39
N SER A 236 -19.45 -7.30 34.12
CA SER A 236 -20.48 -8.33 34.37
C SER A 236 -20.24 -9.59 33.51
N PHE A 237 -19.82 -10.70 34.13
CA PHE A 237 -19.47 -11.95 33.43
C PHE A 237 -20.67 -12.89 33.15
N ASP A 238 -21.87 -12.32 33.00
CA ASP A 238 -23.14 -13.03 32.77
C ASP A 238 -23.18 -13.76 31.41
N SER A 239 -22.71 -15.02 31.41
CA SER A 239 -23.12 -16.02 30.42
C SER A 239 -24.57 -16.49 30.71
N PRO A 240 -25.39 -16.89 29.72
CA PRO A 240 -26.81 -17.27 29.91
C PRO A 240 -27.08 -18.46 30.86
N ASN A 241 -26.05 -19.03 31.50
CA ASN A 241 -26.14 -20.08 32.52
C ASN A 241 -25.86 -19.60 33.96
N HIS A 242 -25.54 -18.32 34.19
CA HIS A 242 -25.37 -17.78 35.55
C HIS A 242 -26.73 -17.29 36.09
N LEU A 243 -27.38 -18.14 36.86
CA LEU A 243 -28.60 -17.76 37.58
C LEU A 243 -28.19 -16.86 38.78
N LYS A 244 -28.63 -15.59 38.77
CA LYS A 244 -28.64 -14.75 39.98
C LYS A 244 -29.67 -15.31 40.97
N VAL A 245 -29.27 -16.31 41.75
CA VAL A 245 -30.12 -16.87 42.82
C VAL A 245 -29.69 -16.29 44.17
N SER A 246 -30.57 -15.50 44.77
CA SER A 246 -30.46 -15.12 46.18
C SER A 246 -30.57 -16.36 47.06
N HIS A 247 -29.53 -16.67 47.84
CA HIS A 247 -29.60 -17.74 48.82
C HIS A 247 -29.17 -17.29 50.22
N GLU A 248 -30.13 -17.33 51.14
CA GLU A 248 -29.88 -17.40 52.57
C GLU A 248 -28.98 -18.62 52.88
N CYS A 249 -28.11 -18.47 53.89
CA CYS A 249 -27.15 -19.50 54.25
C CYS A 249 -27.84 -20.77 54.77
N VAL A 250 -27.80 -21.86 54.01
CA VAL A 250 -28.15 -23.21 54.50
C VAL A 250 -26.94 -24.12 54.32
N GLY A 251 -26.29 -24.47 55.43
CA GLY A 251 -25.16 -25.39 55.43
C GLY A 251 -25.58 -26.82 55.16
N ALA A 252 -24.91 -27.48 54.22
CA ALA A 252 -24.93 -28.93 54.03
C ALA A 252 -23.48 -29.47 53.96
N PRO A 253 -23.19 -30.71 54.38
CA PRO A 253 -21.82 -31.18 54.56
C PRO A 253 -21.12 -31.46 53.23
N SER A 254 -19.84 -31.10 53.13
CA SER A 254 -19.00 -31.39 51.97
C SER A 254 -18.76 -32.89 51.79
N ILE A 255 -18.85 -33.38 50.55
CA ILE A 255 -18.30 -34.68 50.15
C ILE A 255 -17.08 -34.46 49.26
N ASP A 256 -16.03 -35.22 49.57
CA ASP A 256 -14.82 -35.53 48.80
C ASP A 256 -13.60 -34.58 48.70
N ALA A 257 -12.45 -35.28 48.79
CA ALA A 257 -11.12 -34.96 48.26
C ALA A 257 -10.43 -33.64 48.65
N ALA A 258 -10.05 -33.50 49.92
CA ALA A 258 -9.00 -32.57 50.32
C ALA A 258 -7.63 -32.96 49.71
N GLN A 259 -7.21 -32.30 48.62
CA GLN A 259 -5.80 -32.28 48.22
C GLN A 259 -5.00 -31.36 49.14
N TYR A 260 -4.61 -31.92 50.28
CA TYR A 260 -3.86 -31.25 51.33
C TYR A 260 -2.39 -31.10 50.93
N PHE A 261 -1.95 -29.88 50.59
CA PHE A 261 -0.52 -29.57 50.46
C PHE A 261 0.13 -29.39 51.84
N GLY A 262 0.41 -30.52 52.52
CA GLY A 262 1.38 -30.61 53.61
C GLY A 262 0.90 -30.24 55.02
N VAL A 263 0.58 -31.25 55.84
CA VAL A 263 0.46 -31.11 57.30
C VAL A 263 1.86 -31.08 57.96
N GLN A 264 2.67 -30.07 57.68
CA GLN A 264 3.89 -29.73 58.44
C GLN A 264 4.14 -28.23 58.37
N LYS A 265 4.33 -27.58 59.53
CA LYS A 265 4.67 -26.16 59.63
C LYS A 265 6.11 -25.95 59.18
N LYS A 266 6.33 -25.83 57.87
CA LYS A 266 7.64 -25.51 57.28
C LYS A 266 8.06 -24.13 57.79
N ALA A 267 9.31 -23.99 58.24
CA ALA A 267 9.87 -22.66 58.48
C ALA A 267 10.04 -21.97 57.12
N PHE A 268 9.25 -20.93 56.87
CA PHE A 268 9.30 -20.15 55.65
C PHE A 268 10.42 -19.10 55.72
N ALA A 269 10.92 -18.68 54.56
CA ALA A 269 11.89 -17.58 54.52
C ALA A 269 11.21 -16.26 54.92
N GLY A 270 11.95 -15.38 55.61
CA GLY A 270 11.44 -14.03 55.87
C GLY A 270 11.24 -13.27 54.55
N ASN A 271 10.15 -12.49 54.47
CA ASN A 271 9.71 -11.85 53.22
C ASN A 271 9.48 -12.90 52.11
N SER A 272 8.54 -13.83 52.34
CA SER A 272 8.11 -14.82 51.35
C SER A 272 6.59 -14.95 51.28
N TYR A 273 6.09 -15.35 50.11
CA TYR A 273 4.65 -15.42 49.81
C TYR A 273 4.35 -16.74 49.11
N THR A 274 3.38 -17.50 49.59
CA THR A 274 2.88 -18.67 48.83
C THR A 274 1.77 -18.19 47.90
N VAL A 275 2.02 -18.20 46.59
CA VAL A 275 1.15 -17.57 45.59
C VAL A 275 1.11 -18.35 44.29
N PHE A 276 0.14 -18.06 43.41
CA PHE A 276 0.23 -18.46 42.01
C PHE A 276 1.23 -17.52 41.31
N ASP A 277 2.53 -17.80 41.48
CA ASP A 277 3.63 -16.98 40.97
C ASP A 277 3.58 -16.85 39.43
N TYR A 278 4.11 -15.74 38.91
CA TYR A 278 4.25 -15.50 37.48
C TYR A 278 4.95 -16.68 36.79
N PRO A 279 4.47 -17.11 35.61
CA PRO A 279 3.41 -16.52 34.79
C PRO A 279 2.06 -17.26 34.93
N LEU A 280 1.77 -17.90 36.07
CA LEU A 280 0.52 -18.65 36.22
C LEU A 280 -0.69 -17.72 36.17
N GLU A 281 -1.67 -18.02 35.32
CA GLU A 281 -2.90 -17.24 35.22
C GLU A 281 -3.86 -17.52 36.38
N SER A 282 -3.98 -18.77 36.84
CA SER A 282 -4.99 -19.16 37.84
C SER A 282 -4.78 -20.58 38.40
N PRO A 283 -5.58 -21.07 39.38
CA PRO A 283 -5.52 -22.44 39.92
C PRO A 283 -5.83 -23.56 38.91
N ASN A 284 -6.14 -23.23 37.66
CA ASN A 284 -6.26 -24.21 36.57
C ASN A 284 -4.94 -24.40 35.80
N HIS A 285 -3.97 -23.49 35.96
CA HIS A 285 -2.74 -23.43 35.18
C HIS A 285 -1.51 -23.99 35.91
N GLY A 286 -1.59 -24.20 37.22
CA GLY A 286 -0.49 -24.75 38.02
C GLY A 286 -0.79 -24.75 39.51
N SER A 287 0.19 -25.13 40.32
CA SER A 287 0.14 -25.08 41.79
C SER A 287 0.82 -23.81 42.32
N ARG A 288 0.41 -23.36 43.51
CA ARG A 288 1.09 -22.26 44.23
C ARG A 288 2.53 -22.62 44.55
N THR A 289 3.41 -21.63 44.60
CA THR A 289 4.83 -21.76 44.98
C THR A 289 5.22 -20.69 46.00
N GLU A 290 6.28 -20.95 46.78
CA GLU A 290 6.86 -19.97 47.71
C GLU A 290 7.78 -19.02 46.93
N SER A 291 7.38 -17.75 46.81
CA SER A 291 8.15 -16.68 46.18
C SER A 291 8.87 -15.88 47.26
N ILE A 292 10.21 -15.97 47.32
CA ILE A 292 11.06 -15.36 48.36
C ILE A 292 11.62 -14.03 47.83
N SER A 293 11.44 -12.95 48.61
CA SER A 293 11.85 -11.57 48.30
C SER A 293 11.59 -11.13 46.84
N PRO A 294 10.36 -11.32 46.33
CA PRO A 294 9.99 -11.12 44.92
C PRO A 294 10.30 -9.73 44.36
N TYR A 295 10.23 -8.69 45.18
CA TYR A 295 10.61 -7.31 44.80
C TYR A 295 12.03 -7.21 44.18
N THR A 296 12.95 -8.10 44.56
CA THR A 296 14.31 -8.17 43.98
C THR A 296 14.36 -8.75 42.56
N ARG A 297 13.31 -9.48 42.15
CA ARG A 297 13.16 -10.09 40.81
C ARG A 297 12.70 -9.06 39.79
N PHE A 298 11.81 -8.15 40.19
CA PHE A 298 11.08 -7.27 39.28
C PHE A 298 11.73 -5.90 39.10
N VAL A 299 12.39 -5.33 40.12
CA VAL A 299 13.19 -4.09 40.00
C VAL A 299 14.60 -4.27 40.57
N PRO A 300 15.64 -3.64 39.99
CA PRO A 300 17.00 -3.74 40.52
C PRO A 300 17.08 -3.21 41.96
N THR A 301 17.78 -3.93 42.84
CA THR A 301 17.92 -3.59 44.26
C THR A 301 18.43 -2.16 44.46
N GLY A 302 17.76 -1.40 45.32
CA GLY A 302 18.10 0.01 45.58
C GLY A 302 17.64 1.00 44.50
N THR A 303 16.84 0.55 43.53
CA THR A 303 16.23 1.41 42.49
C THR A 303 14.71 1.27 42.46
N GLY A 304 14.03 2.28 41.92
CA GLY A 304 12.58 2.23 41.71
C GLY A 304 11.74 2.25 43.00
N PRO A 305 10.55 1.64 42.98
CA PRO A 305 9.57 1.74 44.07
C PRO A 305 9.96 1.03 45.37
N GLY A 306 10.55 -0.17 45.27
CA GLY A 306 10.92 -1.01 46.43
C GLY A 306 12.25 -0.67 47.10
N ALA A 307 12.87 0.48 46.77
CA ALA A 307 14.30 0.75 46.89
C ALA A 307 14.94 0.81 48.31
N THR A 308 14.23 0.48 49.40
CA THR A 308 14.83 0.51 50.74
C THR A 308 14.35 -0.58 51.71
N ASN A 309 13.11 -1.08 51.57
CA ASN A 309 12.54 -2.09 52.48
C ASN A 309 11.57 -3.10 51.78
N GLY A 310 11.63 -3.20 50.45
CA GLY A 310 10.72 -4.05 49.66
C GLY A 310 9.27 -3.54 49.64
N TRP A 311 8.32 -4.40 49.28
CA TRP A 311 6.90 -4.06 49.10
C TRP A 311 6.13 -3.68 50.37
N HIS A 312 6.75 -3.80 51.56
CA HIS A 312 6.11 -3.55 52.86
C HIS A 312 6.46 -2.19 53.49
N TYR A 313 6.89 -1.23 52.68
CA TYR A 313 7.31 0.10 53.14
C TYR A 313 6.77 1.16 52.21
N ASP A 314 6.24 2.26 52.76
CA ASP A 314 5.59 3.35 51.99
C ASP A 314 6.43 4.63 51.86
N GLY A 315 7.72 4.55 52.18
CA GLY A 315 8.61 5.71 52.26
C GLY A 315 8.65 6.39 53.64
N VAL A 316 7.77 6.01 54.57
CA VAL A 316 7.77 6.51 55.96
C VAL A 316 7.64 5.37 56.97
N THR A 317 6.70 4.46 56.75
CA THR A 317 6.28 3.40 57.67
C THR A 317 6.56 2.03 57.05
N SER A 318 7.14 1.12 57.84
CA SER A 318 7.22 -0.31 57.53
C SER A 318 6.03 -1.03 58.13
N TYR A 319 5.37 -1.88 57.33
CA TYR A 319 4.18 -2.63 57.72
C TYR A 319 4.50 -4.12 57.90
N SER A 320 3.85 -4.75 58.87
CA SER A 320 3.87 -6.22 59.05
C SER A 320 2.64 -6.90 58.44
N ILE A 321 1.94 -6.22 57.54
CA ILE A 321 0.70 -6.65 56.84
C ILE A 321 0.87 -6.47 55.32
N THR A 322 -0.06 -6.96 54.51
CA THR A 322 -0.14 -6.80 53.04
C THR A 322 -0.39 -5.33 52.60
N ARG A 323 0.54 -4.44 52.95
CA ARG A 323 0.53 -3.00 52.67
C ARG A 323 1.94 -2.46 52.48
N GLY A 324 2.12 -1.51 51.57
CA GLY A 324 3.32 -0.68 51.46
C GLY A 324 3.15 0.44 50.44
N ASN A 325 4.20 0.73 49.66
CA ASN A 325 4.18 1.88 48.75
C ASN A 325 3.15 1.77 47.63
N ASN A 326 3.02 0.59 47.02
CA ASN A 326 2.31 0.43 45.74
C ASN A 326 0.84 0.06 45.92
N VAL A 327 0.53 -0.71 46.97
CA VAL A 327 -0.80 -1.28 47.24
C VAL A 327 -1.01 -1.52 48.74
N TRP A 328 -2.27 -1.44 49.16
CA TRP A 328 -2.79 -2.00 50.40
C TRP A 328 -3.87 -3.02 50.05
N ALA A 329 -3.58 -4.30 50.28
CA ALA A 329 -4.55 -5.37 50.09
C ALA A 329 -5.21 -5.76 51.42
N GLN A 330 -6.53 -5.82 51.43
CA GLN A 330 -7.37 -6.12 52.59
C GLN A 330 -8.61 -6.93 52.15
N GLU A 331 -9.33 -7.50 53.10
CA GLU A 331 -10.70 -7.98 52.90
C GLU A 331 -11.67 -6.80 52.73
N ASP A 332 -12.70 -6.92 51.88
CA ASP A 332 -13.99 -6.23 52.13
C ASP A 332 -15.23 -7.11 51.89
N ALA A 333 -15.26 -8.30 52.49
CA ALA A 333 -16.37 -9.26 52.37
C ALA A 333 -17.72 -8.82 52.95
N ASN A 334 -17.84 -7.55 53.36
CA ASN A 334 -19.10 -6.94 53.74
C ASN A 334 -19.56 -5.84 52.74
N GLY A 335 -18.72 -5.46 51.77
CA GLY A 335 -19.02 -4.54 50.67
C GLY A 335 -19.39 -3.14 51.16
N ASN A 336 -18.55 -2.55 52.02
CA ASN A 336 -18.79 -1.23 52.61
C ASN A 336 -17.70 -0.19 52.35
N ASP A 337 -16.74 -0.49 51.46
CA ASP A 337 -15.63 0.39 51.06
C ASP A 337 -14.65 0.76 52.18
N GLY A 338 -14.78 0.12 53.35
CA GLY A 338 -14.11 0.51 54.59
C GLY A 338 -12.64 0.08 54.71
N THR A 339 -12.16 0.07 55.95
CA THR A 339 -10.88 -0.57 56.31
C THR A 339 -11.17 -1.96 56.85
N GLY A 340 -10.78 -2.99 56.10
CA GLY A 340 -10.97 -4.39 56.47
C GLY A 340 -9.71 -5.04 57.02
N ALA A 341 -9.74 -6.37 57.12
CA ALA A 341 -8.62 -7.15 57.64
C ALA A 341 -7.51 -7.36 56.59
N SER A 342 -6.25 -7.16 56.98
CA SER A 342 -5.07 -7.62 56.22
C SER A 342 -4.35 -8.71 57.03
N PRO A 343 -3.90 -9.83 56.43
CA PRO A 343 -3.07 -10.81 57.11
C PRO A 343 -1.77 -10.17 57.61
N SER A 344 -1.23 -10.65 58.74
CA SER A 344 -0.02 -10.09 59.36
C SER A 344 1.06 -11.13 59.66
N SER A 345 2.32 -10.77 59.44
CA SER A 345 3.49 -11.49 59.94
C SER A 345 4.62 -10.53 60.33
N ALA A 346 5.22 -10.74 61.49
CA ALA A 346 6.42 -10.02 61.94
C ALA A 346 7.67 -10.36 61.11
N THR A 347 7.70 -11.52 60.47
CA THR A 347 8.78 -12.00 59.59
C THR A 347 8.46 -11.82 58.10
N LEU A 348 7.29 -11.25 57.77
CA LEU A 348 6.79 -11.08 56.40
C LEU A 348 6.65 -12.41 55.61
N ASP A 349 6.38 -13.52 56.30
CA ASP A 349 6.13 -14.84 55.71
C ASP A 349 4.62 -15.09 55.51
N PHE A 350 4.07 -14.60 54.40
CA PHE A 350 2.65 -14.69 54.05
C PHE A 350 2.36 -16.04 53.36
N ASN A 351 2.35 -17.12 54.14
CA ASN A 351 2.29 -18.50 53.64
C ASN A 351 1.06 -19.24 54.16
N PHE A 352 -0.11 -18.84 53.66
CA PHE A 352 -1.42 -19.32 54.11
C PHE A 352 -1.92 -20.54 53.31
N PRO A 353 -2.69 -21.46 53.93
CA PRO A 353 -3.29 -22.59 53.24
C PRO A 353 -4.26 -22.14 52.14
N TYR A 354 -4.46 -23.00 51.14
CA TYR A 354 -5.47 -22.83 50.10
C TYR A 354 -6.11 -24.18 49.82
N THR A 355 -7.43 -24.22 49.82
CA THR A 355 -8.23 -25.40 49.48
C THR A 355 -9.12 -25.06 48.29
N LYS A 356 -9.01 -25.79 47.18
CA LYS A 356 -9.92 -25.65 46.05
C LYS A 356 -11.18 -26.48 46.32
N GLY A 357 -12.29 -25.84 46.71
CA GLY A 357 -13.55 -26.55 46.98
C GLY A 357 -14.76 -25.66 47.23
N LEU A 358 -15.92 -26.27 47.42
CA LEU A 358 -17.17 -25.60 47.80
C LEU A 358 -17.02 -24.88 49.15
N ASN A 359 -17.56 -23.67 49.28
CA ASN A 359 -17.56 -22.88 50.52
C ASN A 359 -16.17 -22.66 51.16
N THR A 360 -15.10 -22.69 50.35
CA THR A 360 -13.71 -22.52 50.83
C THR A 360 -13.24 -21.07 50.87
N ALA A 361 -13.95 -20.13 50.23
CA ALA A 361 -13.55 -18.73 50.10
C ALA A 361 -13.12 -18.10 51.44
N ALA A 362 -13.99 -18.10 52.45
CA ALA A 362 -13.66 -17.55 53.77
C ALA A 362 -12.44 -18.22 54.45
N GLY A 363 -12.22 -19.51 54.22
CA GLY A 363 -11.04 -20.25 54.71
C GLY A 363 -9.76 -19.99 53.91
N ASN A 364 -9.88 -19.46 52.69
CA ASN A 364 -8.79 -19.08 51.80
C ASN A 364 -8.44 -17.59 51.87
N ARG A 365 -9.15 -16.78 52.69
CA ARG A 365 -9.09 -15.30 52.70
C ARG A 365 -7.68 -14.72 52.82
N ASP A 366 -6.87 -15.20 53.77
CA ASP A 366 -5.49 -14.73 53.91
C ASP A 366 -4.63 -15.08 52.68
N ALA A 367 -4.89 -16.21 52.02
CA ALA A 367 -4.22 -16.61 50.78
C ALA A 367 -4.68 -15.77 49.58
N ALA A 368 -5.95 -15.38 49.53
CA ALA A 368 -6.53 -14.50 48.52
C ALA A 368 -5.88 -13.11 48.59
N ILE A 369 -5.96 -12.44 49.76
CA ILE A 369 -5.35 -11.12 50.01
C ILE A 369 -3.83 -11.15 49.73
N THR A 370 -3.15 -12.25 50.09
CA THR A 370 -1.72 -12.43 49.79
C THR A 370 -1.43 -12.52 48.28
N ASN A 371 -2.28 -13.22 47.52
CA ASN A 371 -2.11 -13.36 46.07
C ASN A 371 -2.43 -12.04 45.35
N LEU A 372 -3.48 -11.32 45.79
CA LEU A 372 -3.84 -9.98 45.31
C LEU A 372 -2.73 -8.95 45.56
N PHE A 373 -2.16 -8.94 46.77
CA PHE A 373 -1.01 -8.10 47.14
C PHE A 373 0.21 -8.39 46.26
N TYR A 374 0.51 -9.67 46.04
CA TYR A 374 1.64 -10.09 45.22
C TYR A 374 1.50 -9.60 43.78
N TRP A 375 0.34 -9.81 43.16
CA TRP A 375 0.12 -9.46 41.76
C TRP A 375 0.02 -7.96 41.52
N ASN A 376 -0.61 -7.18 42.41
CA ASN A 376 -0.60 -5.73 42.31
C ASN A 376 0.83 -5.15 42.33
N ASN A 377 1.68 -5.61 43.25
CA ASN A 377 3.08 -5.18 43.29
C ASN A 377 3.90 -5.67 42.08
N LEU A 378 3.65 -6.89 41.59
CA LEU A 378 4.31 -7.44 40.41
C LEU A 378 3.99 -6.61 39.17
N VAL A 379 2.70 -6.35 38.91
CA VAL A 379 2.25 -5.58 37.74
C VAL A 379 2.86 -4.18 37.78
N HIS A 380 2.83 -3.53 38.96
CA HIS A 380 3.44 -2.23 39.19
C HIS A 380 4.94 -2.20 38.86
N ASP A 381 5.73 -3.09 39.45
CA ASP A 381 7.19 -3.13 39.29
C ASP A 381 7.60 -3.52 37.85
N VAL A 382 6.78 -4.33 37.15
CA VAL A 382 6.94 -4.59 35.71
C VAL A 382 6.69 -3.32 34.90
N LEU A 383 5.53 -2.68 35.06
CA LEU A 383 5.12 -1.52 34.26
C LEU A 383 6.00 -0.30 34.49
N TRP A 384 6.58 -0.14 35.69
CA TRP A 384 7.60 0.88 35.98
C TRP A 384 8.78 0.80 35.01
N LYS A 385 9.25 -0.41 34.67
CA LYS A 385 10.33 -0.62 33.67
C LYS A 385 9.92 -0.25 32.23
N TYR A 386 8.61 -0.23 31.92
CA TYR A 386 8.09 0.14 30.62
C TYR A 386 7.74 1.64 30.48
N GLY A 387 7.77 2.39 31.59
CA GLY A 387 7.52 3.82 31.62
C GLY A 387 6.13 4.21 32.14
N PHE A 388 5.50 3.34 32.93
CA PHE A 388 4.48 3.75 33.90
C PHE A 388 5.19 4.05 35.23
N ASP A 389 5.90 5.17 35.23
CA ASP A 389 6.76 5.66 36.31
C ASP A 389 6.12 6.85 37.04
N GLU A 390 6.75 7.34 38.11
CA GLU A 390 6.15 8.37 38.98
C GLU A 390 5.73 9.64 38.25
N PRO A 391 6.56 10.25 37.37
CA PRO A 391 6.13 11.42 36.61
C PRO A 391 4.98 11.13 35.63
N SER A 392 4.76 9.86 35.29
CA SER A 392 3.68 9.39 34.42
C SER A 392 2.40 8.99 35.19
N GLY A 393 2.40 9.15 36.52
CA GLY A 393 1.27 8.88 37.41
C GLY A 393 1.01 7.40 37.68
N ASN A 394 2.05 6.65 38.08
CA ASN A 394 1.87 5.33 38.68
C ASN A 394 1.33 5.42 40.11
N PHE A 395 0.76 4.31 40.61
CA PHE A 395 0.07 4.27 41.90
C PHE A 395 1.03 4.08 43.08
N GLN A 396 1.34 5.15 43.83
CA GLN A 396 2.29 5.08 44.94
C GLN A 396 1.96 6.02 46.11
N LYS A 397 2.11 5.51 47.35
CA LYS A 397 2.02 6.33 48.57
C LYS A 397 3.10 7.40 48.62
N SER A 398 4.33 7.09 48.20
CA SER A 398 5.45 8.02 48.13
C SER A 398 6.25 7.85 46.85
N ASN A 399 6.39 8.95 46.09
CA ASN A 399 7.20 9.01 44.88
C ASN A 399 8.68 9.30 45.15
N MET A 400 9.08 9.38 46.43
CA MET A 400 10.48 9.53 46.88
C MET A 400 11.26 10.67 46.17
N GLY A 401 10.55 11.73 45.76
CA GLY A 401 11.12 12.88 45.03
C GLY A 401 11.40 12.67 43.54
N ARG A 402 10.90 11.58 42.92
CA ARG A 402 11.12 11.25 41.50
C ARG A 402 10.21 12.01 40.52
N GLY A 403 9.03 12.46 40.97
CA GLY A 403 8.05 13.23 40.20
C GLY A 403 6.61 12.80 40.50
N GLY A 404 5.64 13.30 39.74
CA GLY A 404 4.21 12.97 39.90
C GLY A 404 3.60 13.42 41.23
N LEU A 405 2.36 13.02 41.46
CA LEU A 405 1.61 13.23 42.69
C LEU A 405 1.40 11.89 43.41
N GLY A 406 2.19 11.62 44.44
CA GLY A 406 1.97 10.43 45.28
C GLY A 406 0.82 10.61 46.29
N ASN A 407 0.67 9.61 47.15
CA ASN A 407 -0.50 9.31 48.03
C ASN A 407 -1.60 8.50 47.34
N ASP A 408 -1.28 7.81 46.26
CA ASP A 408 -2.24 7.11 45.40
C ASP A 408 -1.89 5.64 45.15
N TYR A 409 -1.41 4.96 46.18
CA TYR A 409 -1.33 3.49 46.17
C TYR A 409 -2.69 2.85 45.86
N VAL A 410 -2.70 1.65 45.27
CA VAL A 410 -3.94 0.91 45.02
C VAL A 410 -4.52 0.40 46.34
N ILE A 411 -5.80 0.67 46.60
CA ILE A 411 -6.58 -0.07 47.60
C ILE A 411 -7.12 -1.31 46.89
N ALA A 412 -6.81 -2.50 47.38
CA ALA A 412 -7.13 -3.76 46.72
C ALA A 412 -7.97 -4.64 47.66
N ASP A 413 -9.27 -4.66 47.41
CA ASP A 413 -10.28 -5.26 48.27
C ASP A 413 -10.62 -6.68 47.77
N ALA A 414 -10.26 -7.65 48.59
CA ALA A 414 -10.32 -9.08 48.31
C ALA A 414 -11.61 -9.71 48.86
N GLN A 415 -12.14 -10.66 48.09
CA GLN A 415 -13.42 -11.34 48.34
C GLN A 415 -14.54 -10.35 48.68
N ASP A 416 -14.59 -9.23 47.97
CA ASP A 416 -15.48 -8.13 48.26
C ASP A 416 -16.95 -8.61 48.22
N GLY A 417 -17.74 -8.16 49.20
CA GLY A 417 -19.12 -8.57 49.44
C GLY A 417 -20.16 -7.79 48.64
N TRP A 418 -19.76 -6.78 47.85
CA TRP A 418 -20.67 -5.89 47.15
C TRP A 418 -21.45 -6.55 46.01
N ASP A 419 -20.77 -7.31 45.14
CA ASP A 419 -21.35 -8.02 43.99
C ASP A 419 -20.73 -9.42 43.86
N ILE A 420 -21.18 -10.19 42.86
CA ILE A 420 -20.59 -11.48 42.47
C ILE A 420 -20.50 -11.61 40.95
N ASN A 421 -19.61 -12.46 40.45
CA ASN A 421 -19.39 -12.68 39.01
C ASN A 421 -18.96 -11.42 38.23
N ASN A 422 -18.08 -10.63 38.84
CA ASN A 422 -17.58 -9.36 38.33
C ASN A 422 -16.17 -9.10 38.93
N ALA A 423 -15.51 -8.03 38.52
CA ALA A 423 -14.40 -7.34 39.19
C ALA A 423 -14.32 -5.94 38.57
N PHE A 424 -13.77 -4.94 39.28
CA PHE A 424 -13.53 -3.64 38.66
C PHE A 424 -12.34 -2.88 39.26
N PHE A 425 -11.92 -1.82 38.54
CA PHE A 425 -10.93 -0.85 39.01
C PHE A 425 -11.41 0.60 38.82
N TYR A 426 -11.60 1.34 39.91
CA TYR A 426 -11.80 2.80 39.86
C TYR A 426 -10.46 3.52 39.69
N THR A 427 -10.30 4.25 38.58
CA THR A 427 -9.09 5.03 38.26
C THR A 427 -9.36 6.54 38.31
N PRO A 428 -9.10 7.22 39.44
CA PRO A 428 -9.04 8.68 39.49
C PRO A 428 -7.70 9.20 38.92
N ALA A 429 -7.59 10.52 38.79
CA ALA A 429 -6.35 11.19 38.37
C ALA A 429 -5.21 11.04 39.41
N ASP A 430 -3.99 11.38 38.98
CA ASP A 430 -2.74 11.31 39.76
C ASP A 430 -2.84 12.00 41.14
N GLY A 431 -2.37 11.33 42.19
CA GLY A 431 -2.46 11.80 43.58
C GLY A 431 -3.74 11.42 44.35
N THR A 432 -4.65 10.67 43.74
CA THR A 432 -5.80 10.02 44.42
C THR A 432 -5.70 8.49 44.27
N PRO A 433 -5.83 7.69 45.35
CA PRO A 433 -5.81 6.22 45.29
C PRO A 433 -6.75 5.62 44.25
N GLY A 434 -6.27 4.65 43.47
CA GLY A 434 -7.14 3.74 42.74
C GLY A 434 -7.70 2.67 43.68
N ARG A 435 -8.90 2.16 43.40
CA ARG A 435 -9.53 1.05 44.13
C ARG A 435 -9.80 -0.11 43.17
N MET A 436 -9.36 -1.31 43.53
CA MET A 436 -9.55 -2.57 42.83
C MET A 436 -10.42 -3.47 43.71
N GLU A 437 -11.56 -3.92 43.20
CA GLU A 437 -12.50 -4.77 43.92
C GLU A 437 -12.62 -6.13 43.24
N MET A 438 -12.35 -7.19 44.01
CA MET A 438 -12.25 -8.57 43.54
C MET A 438 -13.36 -9.41 44.17
N PHE A 439 -14.35 -9.81 43.37
CA PHE A 439 -15.51 -10.52 43.88
C PHE A 439 -15.39 -12.05 43.83
N LEU A 440 -16.27 -12.70 44.60
CA LEU A 440 -16.52 -14.13 44.48
C LEU A 440 -17.41 -14.43 43.26
N PHE A 441 -17.26 -15.62 42.69
CA PHE A 441 -18.03 -16.07 41.52
C PHE A 441 -18.91 -17.25 41.88
N SER A 442 -20.00 -17.43 41.14
CA SER A 442 -20.89 -18.58 41.21
C SER A 442 -20.99 -19.22 39.82
N ASN A 443 -20.72 -20.51 39.69
CA ASN A 443 -20.92 -21.24 38.44
C ASN A 443 -21.97 -22.35 38.57
N ALA A 444 -22.47 -22.82 37.42
CA ALA A 444 -23.55 -23.80 37.32
C ALA A 444 -23.24 -25.17 37.96
N ASN A 445 -21.98 -25.45 38.34
CA ASN A 445 -21.57 -26.67 39.02
C ASN A 445 -21.55 -26.52 40.56
N GLY A 446 -22.03 -25.40 41.09
CA GLY A 446 -22.04 -25.06 42.52
C GLY A 446 -20.68 -24.62 43.10
N TYR A 447 -19.59 -24.76 42.33
CA TYR A 447 -18.29 -24.24 42.75
C TYR A 447 -18.33 -22.71 42.85
N GLN A 448 -17.67 -22.19 43.88
CA GLN A 448 -17.49 -20.76 44.13
C GLN A 448 -16.01 -20.41 43.85
N PRO A 449 -15.64 -20.07 42.60
CA PRO A 449 -14.35 -19.47 42.32
C PRO A 449 -14.18 -18.13 43.03
N ASP A 450 -12.93 -17.73 43.17
CA ASP A 450 -12.52 -16.52 43.88
C ASP A 450 -11.53 -15.77 42.98
N ALA A 451 -11.90 -14.56 42.54
CA ALA A 451 -11.16 -13.81 41.53
C ALA A 451 -9.77 -13.36 42.03
N ASP A 452 -9.55 -13.32 43.34
CA ASP A 452 -8.23 -13.07 43.95
C ASP A 452 -7.17 -14.13 43.59
N PHE A 453 -7.58 -15.25 42.99
CA PHE A 453 -6.67 -16.25 42.42
C PHE A 453 -6.64 -16.28 40.88
N ASP A 454 -7.47 -15.48 40.18
CA ASP A 454 -7.38 -15.32 38.72
C ASP A 454 -6.51 -14.10 38.40
N ASN A 455 -5.20 -14.35 38.30
CA ASN A 455 -4.19 -13.35 38.00
C ASN A 455 -4.39 -12.70 36.62
N GLY A 456 -5.15 -13.34 35.72
CA GLY A 456 -5.63 -12.75 34.48
C GLY A 456 -6.62 -11.60 34.73
N VAL A 457 -7.54 -11.78 35.68
CA VAL A 457 -8.48 -10.73 36.13
C VAL A 457 -7.73 -9.62 36.88
N ILE A 458 -6.90 -9.96 37.87
CA ILE A 458 -6.10 -8.94 38.62
C ILE A 458 -5.26 -8.07 37.68
N SER A 459 -4.64 -8.68 36.66
CA SER A 459 -3.85 -7.96 35.65
C SER A 459 -4.71 -7.14 34.68
N HIS A 460 -5.96 -7.57 34.42
CA HIS A 460 -6.93 -6.81 33.64
C HIS A 460 -7.35 -5.54 34.40
N GLU A 461 -7.75 -5.68 35.66
CA GLU A 461 -8.19 -4.56 36.50
C GLU A 461 -7.08 -3.49 36.64
N TYR A 462 -5.85 -3.91 36.92
CA TYR A 462 -4.70 -3.00 36.94
C TYR A 462 -4.44 -2.33 35.57
N GLY A 463 -4.81 -3.02 34.48
CA GLY A 463 -4.75 -2.51 33.11
C GLY A 463 -5.65 -1.30 32.84
N HIS A 464 -6.76 -1.16 33.57
CA HIS A 464 -7.55 0.08 33.55
C HIS A 464 -6.76 1.23 34.15
N GLY A 465 -6.18 1.02 35.34
CA GLY A 465 -5.30 1.99 36.00
C GLY A 465 -4.15 2.47 35.10
N TRP A 466 -3.44 1.52 34.48
CA TRP A 466 -2.36 1.77 33.53
C TRP A 466 -2.79 2.55 32.28
N SER A 467 -3.87 2.13 31.63
CA SER A 467 -4.31 2.73 30.36
C SER A 467 -4.97 4.09 30.55
N ILE A 468 -5.71 4.28 31.64
CA ILE A 468 -6.40 5.54 31.97
C ILE A 468 -5.40 6.61 32.41
N ARG A 469 -4.47 6.31 33.34
CA ARG A 469 -3.46 7.30 33.82
C ARG A 469 -2.52 7.79 32.71
N LEU A 470 -2.16 6.92 31.77
CA LEU A 470 -1.26 7.30 30.65
C LEU A 470 -1.99 8.06 29.53
N THR A 471 -3.25 7.76 29.25
CA THR A 471 -3.96 8.34 28.08
C THR A 471 -4.35 9.79 28.32
N GLY A 472 -3.70 10.72 27.61
CA GLY A 472 -3.91 12.15 27.80
C GLY A 472 -3.12 12.75 28.97
N GLY A 473 -2.32 11.94 29.66
CA GLY A 473 -1.44 12.34 30.74
C GLY A 473 -2.09 12.29 32.14
N PRO A 474 -1.27 12.20 33.20
CA PRO A 474 -1.68 11.77 34.55
C PRO A 474 -2.76 12.62 35.23
N ALA A 475 -2.95 13.87 34.79
CA ALA A 475 -3.93 14.79 35.35
C ALA A 475 -5.36 14.59 34.80
N ASN A 476 -5.61 13.66 33.86
CA ASN A 476 -6.93 13.45 33.26
C ASN A 476 -7.28 11.95 33.12
N SER A 477 -8.29 11.49 33.87
CA SER A 477 -8.82 10.12 33.83
C SER A 477 -10.03 9.93 32.90
N ASP A 478 -10.53 10.99 32.25
CA ASP A 478 -11.75 10.96 31.40
C ASP A 478 -11.46 10.66 29.92
N CYS A 479 -10.24 10.20 29.59
CA CYS A 479 -9.79 10.09 28.21
C CYS A 479 -10.07 8.76 27.50
N LEU A 480 -10.75 7.81 28.14
CA LEU A 480 -11.17 6.52 27.55
C LEU A 480 -12.69 6.32 27.69
N GLN A 481 -13.44 7.29 27.16
CA GLN A 481 -14.90 7.46 27.34
C GLN A 481 -15.64 7.61 25.99
N ASN A 482 -15.03 7.15 24.89
CA ASN A 482 -15.60 7.11 23.54
C ASN A 482 -16.06 5.70 23.11
N ALA A 483 -16.88 5.61 22.06
CA ALA A 483 -17.40 4.35 21.52
C ALA A 483 -16.29 3.35 21.15
N GLU A 484 -15.22 3.82 20.51
CA GLU A 484 -14.03 3.01 20.17
C GLU A 484 -12.95 2.98 21.26
N GLN A 485 -13.28 3.31 22.53
CA GLN A 485 -12.28 3.33 23.59
C GLN A 485 -11.66 1.94 23.79
N GLY A 486 -10.33 1.87 23.79
CA GLY A 486 -9.59 0.62 23.86
C GLY A 486 -9.37 0.07 25.27
N GLY A 487 -9.96 0.64 26.33
CA GLY A 487 -9.69 0.37 27.75
C GLY A 487 -9.58 -1.11 28.07
N GLU A 488 -10.71 -1.79 27.92
CA GLU A 488 -10.88 -3.25 27.97
C GLU A 488 -9.82 -4.04 27.19
N GLY A 489 -9.40 -3.51 26.03
CA GLY A 489 -8.42 -4.14 25.16
C GLY A 489 -6.97 -3.91 25.57
N TRP A 490 -6.64 -2.77 26.19
CA TRP A 490 -5.33 -2.59 26.83
C TRP A 490 -5.25 -3.45 28.10
N SER A 491 -6.33 -3.56 28.87
CA SER A 491 -6.43 -4.43 30.04
C SER A 491 -6.28 -5.93 29.68
N ASP A 492 -7.05 -6.44 28.72
CA ASP A 492 -6.90 -7.81 28.22
C ASP A 492 -5.50 -8.05 27.63
N TYR A 493 -4.94 -7.07 26.91
CA TYR A 493 -3.57 -7.17 26.40
C TYR A 493 -2.53 -7.27 27.52
N LEU A 494 -2.63 -6.45 28.56
CA LEU A 494 -1.71 -6.50 29.71
C LEU A 494 -1.78 -7.86 30.41
N ALA A 495 -2.99 -8.36 30.67
CA ALA A 495 -3.21 -9.68 31.24
C ALA A 495 -2.53 -10.78 30.40
N LEU A 496 -2.73 -10.79 29.08
CA LEU A 496 -2.07 -11.74 28.17
C LEU A 496 -0.55 -11.64 28.21
N MET A 497 0.02 -10.44 28.32
CA MET A 497 1.47 -10.23 28.37
C MET A 497 2.09 -10.74 29.67
N LEU A 498 1.36 -10.66 30.79
CA LEU A 498 1.82 -11.08 32.12
C LEU A 498 1.54 -12.56 32.44
N THR A 499 0.42 -13.13 31.98
CA THR A 499 0.06 -14.54 32.22
C THR A 499 0.49 -15.49 31.09
N THR A 500 1.29 -14.99 30.14
CA THR A 500 1.94 -15.84 29.13
C THR A 500 3.26 -16.40 29.62
N ASN A 501 3.34 -17.73 29.62
CA ASN A 501 4.59 -18.46 29.82
C ASN A 501 5.47 -18.37 28.57
N TRP A 502 6.05 -17.19 28.37
CA TRP A 502 6.94 -16.87 27.25
C TRP A 502 8.13 -17.85 27.15
N ALA A 503 8.63 -18.34 28.30
CA ALA A 503 9.69 -19.35 28.36
C ALA A 503 9.33 -20.71 27.73
N SER A 504 8.03 -21.03 27.61
CA SER A 504 7.53 -22.27 26.96
C SER A 504 7.28 -22.15 25.46
N LEU A 505 7.40 -20.93 24.91
CA LEU A 505 7.07 -20.62 23.52
C LEU A 505 8.32 -20.49 22.65
N SER A 506 8.11 -20.45 21.34
CA SER A 506 9.17 -20.22 20.36
C SER A 506 8.74 -19.15 19.36
N ALA A 507 9.70 -18.43 18.78
CA ALA A 507 9.42 -17.34 17.83
C ALA A 507 8.99 -17.89 16.44
N ASN A 508 7.84 -18.57 16.38
CA ASN A 508 7.27 -19.17 15.19
C ASN A 508 5.74 -19.08 15.17
N VAL A 509 5.15 -19.30 13.99
CA VAL A 509 3.70 -19.16 13.77
C VAL A 509 2.88 -20.24 14.52
N ALA A 510 3.47 -21.40 14.83
CA ALA A 510 2.75 -22.43 15.59
C ALA A 510 2.50 -21.97 17.04
N SER A 511 3.47 -21.33 17.69
CA SER A 511 3.26 -20.67 19.00
C SER A 511 2.31 -19.48 18.89
N ALA A 512 2.39 -18.67 17.84
CA ALA A 512 1.48 -17.54 17.61
C ALA A 512 0.00 -17.94 17.45
N ASN A 513 -0.24 -19.12 16.87
CA ASN A 513 -1.58 -19.64 16.62
C ASN A 513 -2.23 -20.27 17.87
N ILE A 514 -1.49 -20.51 18.97
CA ILE A 514 -2.07 -21.08 20.20
C ILE A 514 -3.17 -20.14 20.72
N PRO A 515 -4.44 -20.59 20.79
CA PRO A 515 -5.52 -19.74 21.27
C PRO A 515 -5.44 -19.58 22.78
N ARG A 516 -5.38 -18.34 23.23
CA ARG A 516 -5.53 -17.95 24.64
C ARG A 516 -6.91 -17.36 24.90
N ASN A 517 -7.35 -17.46 26.15
CA ASN A 517 -8.51 -16.76 26.68
C ASN A 517 -8.11 -16.12 28.01
N ILE A 518 -9.09 -15.54 28.70
CA ILE A 518 -8.97 -14.97 30.03
C ILE A 518 -10.15 -15.44 30.89
N ALA A 519 -10.02 -15.31 32.22
CA ALA A 519 -11.08 -15.61 33.20
C ALA A 519 -11.64 -17.05 33.10
N THR A 520 -10.83 -18.00 32.60
CA THR A 520 -11.26 -19.40 32.42
C THR A 520 -11.53 -20.10 33.76
N TYR A 521 -10.80 -19.74 34.81
CA TYR A 521 -10.96 -20.34 36.13
C TYR A 521 -12.21 -19.81 36.85
N VAL A 522 -12.43 -18.50 36.85
CA VAL A 522 -13.66 -17.92 37.42
C VAL A 522 -14.92 -18.31 36.63
N SER A 523 -14.78 -18.59 35.33
CA SER A 523 -15.86 -19.20 34.52
C SER A 523 -16.08 -20.70 34.78
N GLY A 524 -15.29 -21.36 35.63
CA GLY A 524 -15.38 -22.80 35.89
C GLY A 524 -14.98 -23.69 34.70
N GLN A 525 -14.23 -23.16 33.73
CA GLN A 525 -13.85 -23.84 32.48
C GLN A 525 -12.43 -24.46 32.58
N SER A 526 -12.06 -25.32 31.63
CA SER A 526 -10.67 -25.74 31.45
C SER A 526 -9.80 -24.56 30.97
N THR A 527 -8.48 -24.69 31.06
CA THR A 527 -7.50 -23.73 30.49
C THR A 527 -7.64 -23.53 28.97
N THR A 528 -8.34 -24.45 28.30
CA THR A 528 -8.66 -24.43 26.86
C THR A 528 -10.10 -24.01 26.55
N GLY A 529 -10.91 -23.75 27.57
CA GLY A 529 -12.29 -23.27 27.46
C GLY A 529 -12.38 -21.90 26.81
N GLY A 530 -13.57 -21.47 26.39
CA GLY A 530 -13.79 -20.22 25.65
C GLY A 530 -13.50 -18.93 26.44
N GLY A 531 -13.45 -18.98 27.76
CA GLY A 531 -13.40 -17.79 28.61
C GLY A 531 -14.68 -16.96 28.51
N ILE A 532 -14.53 -15.64 28.64
CA ILE A 532 -15.62 -14.65 28.73
C ILE A 532 -15.75 -13.73 27.49
N ARG A 533 -14.77 -13.73 26.58
CA ARG A 533 -14.74 -12.79 25.44
C ARG A 533 -15.27 -13.46 24.15
N PRO A 534 -15.82 -12.70 23.17
CA PRO A 534 -16.40 -13.26 21.95
C PRO A 534 -15.41 -14.05 21.07
N TYR A 535 -14.15 -13.60 21.03
CA TYR A 535 -13.08 -14.21 20.26
C TYR A 535 -11.87 -14.53 21.15
N ARG A 536 -11.21 -15.65 20.84
CA ARG A 536 -10.02 -16.09 21.56
C ARG A 536 -8.80 -15.31 21.07
N TYR A 537 -7.80 -15.06 21.90
CA TYR A 537 -6.57 -14.38 21.50
C TYR A 537 -5.67 -15.33 20.70
N SER A 538 -5.62 -15.15 19.37
CA SER A 538 -4.84 -15.98 18.45
C SER A 538 -4.55 -15.28 17.12
N TYR A 539 -3.33 -15.50 16.62
CA TYR A 539 -2.85 -15.14 15.28
C TYR A 539 -3.52 -15.95 14.16
N ASP A 540 -4.18 -17.07 14.47
CA ASP A 540 -4.87 -17.92 13.49
C ASP A 540 -6.24 -17.35 13.10
N MET A 541 -6.23 -16.45 12.10
CA MET A 541 -7.45 -15.93 11.49
C MET A 541 -8.17 -16.96 10.59
N ALA A 542 -7.55 -18.07 10.20
CA ALA A 542 -8.21 -19.04 9.33
C ALA A 542 -9.12 -19.99 10.11
N LYS A 543 -8.72 -20.38 11.33
CA LYS A 543 -9.41 -21.42 12.12
C LYS A 543 -9.98 -20.93 13.45
N VAL A 544 -9.45 -19.85 14.02
CA VAL A 544 -9.88 -19.35 15.34
C VAL A 544 -10.70 -18.06 15.20
N ASN A 545 -10.19 -17.07 14.45
CA ASN A 545 -10.69 -15.69 14.50
C ASN A 545 -11.04 -15.08 13.13
N SER A 546 -11.67 -15.84 12.23
CA SER A 546 -11.96 -15.40 10.85
C SER A 546 -12.87 -14.18 10.73
N GLY A 547 -13.72 -13.93 11.72
CA GLY A 547 -14.62 -12.78 11.77
C GLY A 547 -14.12 -11.57 12.57
N ALA A 548 -12.93 -11.62 13.17
CA ALA A 548 -12.42 -10.56 14.04
C ALA A 548 -11.60 -9.52 13.25
N THR A 549 -12.31 -8.61 12.56
CA THR A 549 -11.77 -7.46 11.83
C THR A 549 -12.45 -6.16 12.26
N TYR A 550 -11.86 -5.02 11.89
CA TYR A 550 -12.27 -3.68 12.31
C TYR A 550 -13.74 -3.37 11.99
N THR A 551 -14.29 -3.86 10.87
CA THR A 551 -15.71 -3.67 10.53
C THR A 551 -16.68 -4.20 11.58
N LYS A 552 -16.26 -5.07 12.50
CA LYS A 552 -17.08 -5.51 13.63
C LYS A 552 -17.44 -4.41 14.62
N VAL A 553 -16.71 -3.30 14.64
CA VAL A 553 -17.10 -2.10 15.40
C VAL A 553 -18.40 -1.50 14.85
N ASN A 554 -18.77 -1.75 13.58
CA ASN A 554 -20.02 -1.26 12.99
C ASN A 554 -21.27 -1.83 13.67
N GLY A 555 -21.96 -0.95 14.40
CA GLY A 555 -23.33 -1.14 14.84
C GLY A 555 -23.50 -1.51 16.32
N MET A 556 -24.62 -1.07 16.90
CA MET A 556 -24.91 -1.17 18.34
C MET A 556 -24.90 -2.60 18.91
N SER A 557 -25.06 -3.64 18.08
CA SER A 557 -25.00 -5.06 18.53
C SER A 557 -23.61 -5.52 18.97
N PHE A 558 -22.56 -4.84 18.49
CA PHE A 558 -21.18 -5.00 18.92
C PHE A 558 -20.68 -3.81 19.77
N GLY A 559 -21.52 -2.80 20.00
CA GLY A 559 -21.18 -1.55 20.70
C GLY A 559 -20.90 -1.65 22.21
N ASP A 560 -20.86 -2.87 22.75
CA ASP A 560 -20.43 -3.17 24.10
C ASP A 560 -18.91 -3.01 24.21
N TRP A 561 -18.44 -2.30 25.24
CA TRP A 561 -17.03 -1.95 25.37
C TRP A 561 -16.11 -3.16 25.51
N HIS A 562 -16.54 -4.25 26.15
CA HIS A 562 -15.75 -5.48 26.27
C HIS A 562 -15.55 -6.17 24.92
N LYS A 563 -16.57 -6.15 24.05
CA LYS A 563 -16.48 -6.68 22.67
C LYS A 563 -15.51 -5.87 21.83
N ILE A 564 -15.56 -4.53 21.94
CA ILE A 564 -14.64 -3.61 21.26
C ILE A 564 -13.21 -3.80 21.78
N GLY A 565 -13.03 -3.89 23.10
CA GLY A 565 -11.77 -4.24 23.74
C GLY A 565 -11.17 -5.54 23.24
N ASN A 566 -11.98 -6.60 23.12
CA ASN A 566 -11.54 -7.89 22.61
C ASN A 566 -10.96 -7.79 21.18
N LEU A 567 -11.53 -6.97 20.30
CA LEU A 567 -10.94 -6.70 18.98
C LEU A 567 -9.61 -5.95 19.09
N TRP A 568 -9.53 -4.93 19.95
CA TRP A 568 -8.30 -4.14 20.14
C TRP A 568 -7.15 -5.00 20.69
N ALA A 569 -7.41 -5.77 21.75
CA ALA A 569 -6.47 -6.73 22.33
C ALA A 569 -6.01 -7.78 21.29
N ILE A 570 -6.92 -8.26 20.42
CA ILE A 570 -6.57 -9.15 19.31
C ILE A 570 -5.60 -8.48 18.31
N MET A 571 -5.78 -7.20 17.98
CA MET A 571 -4.86 -6.47 17.10
C MET A 571 -3.48 -6.27 17.76
N LEU A 572 -3.44 -5.97 19.06
CA LEU A 572 -2.20 -5.84 19.84
C LEU A 572 -1.48 -7.20 20.03
N TRP A 573 -2.23 -8.29 20.13
CA TRP A 573 -1.69 -9.66 20.17
C TRP A 573 -1.06 -10.05 18.84
N ASP A 574 -1.73 -9.79 17.71
CA ASP A 574 -1.15 -9.95 16.37
C ASP A 574 0.11 -9.10 16.21
N MET A 575 0.12 -7.86 16.70
CA MET A 575 1.29 -6.98 16.65
C MET A 575 2.48 -7.55 17.44
N THR A 576 2.21 -8.07 18.63
CA THR A 576 3.22 -8.70 19.48
C THR A 576 3.85 -9.90 18.78
N TRP A 577 3.04 -10.75 18.16
CA TRP A 577 3.53 -11.89 17.38
C TRP A 577 4.26 -11.49 16.11
N GLU A 578 3.77 -10.50 15.35
CA GLU A 578 4.49 -9.96 14.20
C GLU A 578 5.89 -9.41 14.57
N ILE A 579 6.01 -8.77 15.73
CA ILE A 579 7.30 -8.27 16.27
C ILE A 579 8.22 -9.43 16.66
N ILE A 580 7.69 -10.42 17.41
CA ILE A 580 8.42 -11.66 17.78
C ILE A 580 8.92 -12.40 16.54
N LEU A 581 8.09 -12.54 15.51
CA LEU A 581 8.42 -13.23 14.26
C LEU A 581 9.45 -12.45 13.44
N GLN A 582 9.38 -11.12 13.43
CA GLN A 582 10.37 -10.27 12.77
C GLN A 582 11.74 -10.34 13.46
N ASP A 583 11.79 -10.28 14.79
CA ASP A 583 13.04 -10.38 15.55
C ASP A 583 13.57 -11.83 15.67
N LYS A 584 12.71 -12.83 15.50
CA LYS A 584 12.94 -14.23 15.85
C LYS A 584 13.39 -14.39 17.32
N TYR A 585 12.79 -13.61 18.20
CA TYR A 585 13.14 -13.52 19.62
C TYR A 585 11.91 -13.40 20.51
N ILE A 586 11.94 -14.12 21.62
CA ILE A 586 11.04 -13.98 22.76
C ILE A 586 11.96 -13.83 23.98
N GLU A 587 11.71 -12.82 24.79
CA GLU A 587 12.27 -12.73 26.13
C GLU A 587 11.44 -13.60 27.08
N PRO A 588 12.01 -14.65 27.72
CA PRO A 588 11.26 -15.55 28.60
C PRO A 588 10.59 -14.87 29.80
N TYR A 589 11.12 -13.73 30.25
CA TYR A 589 10.67 -13.03 31.45
C TYR A 589 10.38 -11.57 31.15
N ILE A 590 9.10 -11.17 31.15
CA ILE A 590 8.68 -9.82 30.72
C ILE A 590 9.27 -8.67 31.58
N TYR A 591 9.76 -8.97 32.79
CA TYR A 591 10.51 -8.05 33.66
C TYR A 591 12.00 -7.91 33.32
N THR A 592 12.55 -8.73 32.43
CA THR A 592 13.95 -8.64 31.98
C THR A 592 14.07 -7.63 30.85
N THR A 593 14.36 -6.38 31.21
CA THR A 593 14.53 -5.28 30.25
C THR A 593 16.00 -4.85 30.14
N PRO A 594 16.54 -4.60 28.93
CA PRO A 594 17.85 -3.99 28.76
C PRO A 594 17.85 -2.54 29.26
N SER A 595 19.00 -2.03 29.69
CA SER A 595 19.16 -0.64 30.17
C SER A 595 18.97 0.43 29.09
N ASN A 596 19.03 0.05 27.81
CA ASN A 596 18.75 0.91 26.67
C ASN A 596 17.48 0.42 25.96
N VAL A 597 16.45 1.27 25.89
CA VAL A 597 15.15 0.95 25.27
C VAL A 597 15.31 0.48 23.82
N SER A 598 16.20 1.07 23.03
CA SER A 598 16.43 0.69 21.61
C SER A 598 16.98 -0.73 21.40
N ALA A 599 17.46 -1.36 22.49
CA ALA A 599 17.91 -2.75 22.52
C ALA A 599 16.80 -3.75 22.89
N MET A 600 15.59 -3.30 23.26
CA MET A 600 14.42 -4.17 23.42
C MET A 600 14.05 -4.85 22.09
N ARG A 601 13.56 -6.09 22.18
CA ARG A 601 13.21 -6.96 21.04
C ARG A 601 11.99 -7.83 21.38
N GLY A 602 11.28 -8.36 20.38
CA GLY A 602 10.20 -9.32 20.60
C GLY A 602 9.06 -8.79 21.50
N ASN A 603 8.57 -9.62 22.42
CA ASN A 603 7.50 -9.30 23.37
C ASN A 603 7.79 -8.06 24.24
N ILE A 604 9.03 -7.85 24.70
CA ILE A 604 9.36 -6.66 25.51
C ILE A 604 9.35 -5.37 24.67
N ALA A 605 9.75 -5.44 23.39
CA ALA A 605 9.58 -4.29 22.49
C ALA A 605 8.10 -3.97 22.24
N ALA A 606 7.26 -5.00 22.08
CA ALA A 606 5.82 -4.81 21.90
C ALA A 606 5.15 -4.13 23.11
N LEU A 607 5.44 -4.57 24.34
CA LEU A 607 4.87 -3.94 25.54
C LEU A 607 5.34 -2.49 25.72
N LYS A 608 6.61 -2.18 25.41
CA LYS A 608 7.10 -0.79 25.43
C LYS A 608 6.40 0.08 24.37
N LEU A 609 6.16 -0.46 23.17
CA LEU A 609 5.44 0.24 22.10
C LEU A 609 3.98 0.54 22.48
N VAL A 610 3.28 -0.38 23.15
CA VAL A 610 1.91 -0.12 23.64
C VAL A 610 1.93 0.91 24.77
N THR A 611 2.85 0.79 25.73
CA THR A 611 3.00 1.76 26.84
C THR A 611 3.27 3.18 26.34
N GLU A 612 4.13 3.32 25.32
CA GLU A 612 4.40 4.64 24.73
C GLU A 612 3.26 5.10 23.80
N GLY A 613 2.57 4.19 23.10
CA GLY A 613 1.37 4.49 22.34
C GLY A 613 0.26 5.12 23.20
N LEU A 614 0.02 4.57 24.40
CA LEU A 614 -0.89 5.15 25.41
C LEU A 614 -0.51 6.59 25.79
N ARG A 615 0.80 6.90 25.89
CA ARG A 615 1.30 8.24 26.22
C ARG A 615 1.24 9.21 25.05
N LEU A 616 1.38 8.73 23.82
CA LEU A 616 1.41 9.54 22.59
C LEU A 616 0.01 9.82 22.00
N GLN A 617 -0.98 8.95 22.25
CA GLN A 617 -2.33 9.11 21.70
C GLN A 617 -3.07 10.31 22.29
N THR A 618 -4.06 10.81 21.54
CA THR A 618 -4.96 11.88 22.00
C THR A 618 -5.94 11.37 23.05
N CYS A 619 -6.51 12.30 23.82
CA CYS A 619 -7.69 12.01 24.65
C CYS A 619 -8.87 11.52 23.79
N ASN A 620 -9.57 10.49 24.25
CA ASN A 620 -10.66 9.80 23.55
C ASN A 620 -10.27 9.36 22.11
N PRO A 621 -9.25 8.51 21.95
CA PRO A 621 -8.72 8.11 20.65
C PRO A 621 -9.62 7.07 19.98
N SER A 622 -9.74 7.16 18.66
CA SER A 622 -10.16 6.03 17.81
C SER A 622 -9.08 4.95 17.73
N PHE A 623 -9.44 3.74 17.28
CA PHE A 623 -8.46 2.69 16.97
C PHE A 623 -7.39 3.16 15.98
N VAL A 624 -7.78 3.97 14.98
CA VAL A 624 -6.86 4.56 13.99
C VAL A 624 -5.84 5.48 14.67
N GLN A 625 -6.27 6.33 15.60
CA GLN A 625 -5.36 7.23 16.34
C GLN A 625 -4.46 6.47 17.33
N ALA A 626 -4.99 5.47 18.03
CA ALA A 626 -4.21 4.64 18.94
C ALA A 626 -3.12 3.83 18.20
N ARG A 627 -3.48 3.26 17.04
CA ARG A 627 -2.55 2.61 16.11
C ARG A 627 -1.47 3.57 15.62
N ASP A 628 -1.84 4.78 15.21
CA ASP A 628 -0.91 5.77 14.68
C ASP A 628 0.04 6.30 15.78
N ALA A 629 -0.41 6.36 17.03
CA ALA A 629 0.43 6.63 18.20
C ALA A 629 1.46 5.51 18.45
N ILE A 630 1.08 4.23 18.32
CA ILE A 630 2.01 3.09 18.41
C ILE A 630 3.04 3.11 17.25
N LEU A 631 2.59 3.44 16.04
CA LEU A 631 3.46 3.62 14.87
C LEU A 631 4.44 4.80 15.04
N GLN A 632 4.04 5.84 15.78
CA GLN A 632 4.91 6.95 16.15
C GLN A 632 5.90 6.56 17.25
N ALA A 633 5.47 5.79 18.26
CA ALA A 633 6.35 5.25 19.29
C ALA A 633 7.49 4.42 18.66
N ASP A 634 7.20 3.56 17.68
CA ASP A 634 8.20 2.82 16.92
C ASP A 634 9.15 3.74 16.13
N GLN A 635 8.61 4.80 15.54
CA GLN A 635 9.43 5.79 14.81
C GLN A 635 10.45 6.49 15.72
N MET A 636 10.06 6.78 16.97
CA MET A 636 10.86 7.57 17.91
C MET A 636 11.77 6.70 18.79
N LEU A 637 11.33 5.51 19.23
CA LEU A 637 12.12 4.60 20.08
C LEU A 637 13.06 3.68 19.29
N PHE A 638 12.61 3.18 18.13
CA PHE A 638 13.30 2.13 17.37
C PHE A 638 13.61 2.55 15.93
N ALA A 639 13.54 3.85 15.62
CA ALA A 639 13.76 4.42 14.29
C ALA A 639 12.89 3.80 13.17
N GLY A 640 11.70 3.27 13.52
CA GLY A 640 10.81 2.62 12.57
C GLY A 640 11.06 1.12 12.36
N ARG A 641 11.84 0.46 13.24
CA ARG A 641 12.21 -0.97 13.10
C ARG A 641 10.98 -1.88 12.96
N TYR A 642 9.93 -1.65 13.75
CA TYR A 642 8.76 -2.52 13.83
C TYR A 642 7.58 -2.07 12.98
N ARG A 643 7.68 -0.93 12.29
CA ARG A 643 6.68 -0.30 11.41
C ARG A 643 5.88 -1.30 10.59
N CYS A 644 6.55 -2.34 10.10
CA CYS A 644 6.01 -3.32 9.17
C CYS A 644 5.38 -4.54 9.85
N ALA A 645 5.93 -4.98 10.99
CA ALA A 645 5.25 -5.89 11.90
C ALA A 645 3.92 -5.28 12.38
N ILE A 646 3.97 -4.03 12.86
CA ILE A 646 2.82 -3.23 13.28
C ILE A 646 1.83 -3.08 12.11
N SER A 647 2.30 -2.66 10.92
CA SER A 647 1.48 -2.57 9.71
C SER A 647 0.76 -3.88 9.38
N ARG A 648 1.46 -5.03 9.39
CA ARG A 648 0.84 -6.32 9.03
C ARG A 648 -0.23 -6.70 10.03
N ALA A 649 0.03 -6.57 11.33
CA ALA A 649 -0.92 -6.87 12.40
C ALA A 649 -2.21 -6.05 12.33
N PHE A 650 -2.10 -4.74 12.09
CA PHE A 650 -3.27 -3.88 11.99
C PHE A 650 -3.99 -4.02 10.64
N SER A 651 -3.27 -4.01 9.51
CA SER A 651 -3.91 -4.14 8.19
C SER A 651 -4.59 -5.49 7.97
N ARG A 652 -4.05 -6.61 8.46
CA ARG A 652 -4.72 -7.92 8.34
C ARG A 652 -6.03 -7.99 9.13
N ARG A 653 -6.18 -7.14 10.16
CA ARG A 653 -7.39 -6.98 10.98
C ARG A 653 -8.31 -5.88 10.44
N GLY A 654 -8.07 -5.35 9.24
CA GLY A 654 -8.91 -4.30 8.64
C GLY A 654 -8.60 -2.87 9.14
N LEU A 655 -7.54 -2.67 9.93
CA LEU A 655 -7.11 -1.35 10.41
C LEU A 655 -5.89 -0.84 9.62
N GLY A 656 -5.93 -0.96 8.29
CA GLY A 656 -4.87 -0.58 7.34
C GLY A 656 -4.78 0.91 7.01
N ALA A 657 -3.95 1.24 6.02
CA ALA A 657 -3.56 2.60 5.66
C ALA A 657 -4.72 3.57 5.36
N ASN A 658 -5.83 3.05 4.83
CA ASN A 658 -7.03 3.84 4.51
C ASN A 658 -8.19 3.58 5.48
N ALA A 659 -7.96 2.81 6.56
CA ALA A 659 -8.99 2.53 7.55
C ALA A 659 -9.37 3.83 8.24
N SER A 660 -10.67 4.03 8.47
CA SER A 660 -11.18 5.28 9.04
C SER A 660 -12.26 5.03 10.07
N THR A 661 -12.17 5.80 11.16
CA THR A 661 -13.17 5.88 12.22
C THR A 661 -14.32 6.79 11.83
N GLY A 662 -15.43 6.63 12.57
CA GLY A 662 -16.60 7.48 12.58
C GLY A 662 -16.34 8.91 13.04
N ALA A 663 -17.43 9.68 13.11
CA ALA A 663 -17.45 11.12 13.22
C ALA A 663 -17.22 11.67 14.62
N THR A 664 -17.75 10.98 15.62
CA THR A 664 -17.97 11.50 16.96
C THR A 664 -17.35 10.56 17.98
N SER A 665 -17.22 11.02 19.23
CA SER A 665 -16.86 10.11 20.33
C SER A 665 -17.93 9.06 20.65
N GLY A 666 -19.09 9.07 19.97
CA GLY A 666 -20.15 8.07 20.09
C GLY A 666 -20.37 7.24 18.83
N ASP A 667 -19.53 7.40 17.79
CA ASP A 667 -19.77 6.77 16.49
C ASP A 667 -19.16 5.37 16.40
N TYR A 668 -19.99 4.41 16.01
CA TYR A 668 -19.61 3.03 15.72
C TYR A 668 -19.31 2.81 14.23
N THR A 669 -19.51 3.82 13.37
CA THR A 669 -19.38 3.74 11.91
C THR A 669 -17.92 3.75 11.47
N VAL A 670 -17.36 2.59 11.16
CA VAL A 670 -15.97 2.44 10.74
C VAL A 670 -15.85 1.86 9.33
N THR A 671 -14.82 2.30 8.60
CA THR A 671 -14.43 1.70 7.32
C THR A 671 -13.16 0.89 7.51
N GLU A 672 -13.23 -0.41 7.25
CA GLU A 672 -12.04 -1.26 7.24
C GLU A 672 -11.25 -1.14 5.93
N ASP A 673 -9.93 -1.29 6.04
CA ASP A 673 -8.99 -1.32 4.92
C ASP A 673 -7.89 -2.33 5.25
N PHE A 674 -7.50 -3.13 4.26
CA PHE A 674 -6.46 -4.15 4.40
C PHE A 674 -5.14 -3.72 3.76
N THR A 675 -4.99 -2.45 3.38
CA THR A 675 -3.78 -1.93 2.75
C THR A 675 -2.66 -1.76 3.79
N PRO A 676 -1.44 -2.30 3.56
CA PRO A 676 -0.32 -2.10 4.48
C PRO A 676 0.05 -0.62 4.67
N ILE A 677 0.33 -0.26 5.92
CA ILE A 677 0.64 1.10 6.39
C ILE A 677 2.11 1.41 6.11
N ASN A 678 2.36 2.30 5.14
CA ASN A 678 3.66 2.94 4.88
C ASN A 678 4.87 2.00 4.87
N GLY A 679 4.75 0.84 4.19
CA GLY A 679 5.92 0.15 3.65
C GLY A 679 6.62 0.99 2.57
N PRO A 680 7.79 0.56 2.05
CA PRO A 680 8.51 1.29 1.01
C PRO A 680 7.60 1.61 -0.18
N ARG A 681 7.72 2.81 -0.75
CA ARG A 681 6.87 3.26 -1.88
C ARG A 681 7.72 3.63 -3.08
N LEU A 682 7.17 3.37 -4.27
CA LEU A 682 7.77 3.80 -5.52
C LEU A 682 7.85 5.33 -5.58
N SER A 683 9.07 5.85 -5.72
CA SER A 683 9.34 7.24 -6.10
C SER A 683 9.41 7.43 -7.62
N SER A 684 9.47 6.34 -8.38
CA SER A 684 9.42 6.32 -9.85
C SER A 684 7.98 6.39 -10.38
N THR A 685 7.81 6.85 -11.63
CA THR A 685 6.48 6.98 -12.24
C THR A 685 5.71 5.65 -12.27
N MET A 686 4.44 5.70 -11.86
CA MET A 686 3.52 4.55 -11.91
C MET A 686 2.74 4.46 -13.23
N LEU A 687 2.86 5.46 -14.10
CA LEU A 687 2.25 5.48 -15.43
C LEU A 687 3.35 5.55 -16.49
N ILE A 688 3.33 4.59 -17.43
CA ILE A 688 4.31 4.46 -18.51
C ILE A 688 3.54 4.19 -19.80
N THR A 689 4.08 4.60 -20.94
CA THR A 689 3.51 4.28 -22.25
C THR A 689 4.62 3.81 -23.19
N THR A 690 4.34 2.73 -23.93
CA THR A 690 5.22 2.20 -24.99
C THR A 690 4.40 1.85 -26.23
N CYS A 691 5.07 1.48 -27.31
CA CYS A 691 4.46 0.93 -28.53
C CYS A 691 4.61 -0.59 -28.54
N THR A 692 3.71 -1.29 -29.24
CA THR A 692 3.92 -2.71 -29.58
C THR A 692 5.31 -2.90 -30.21
N SER A 693 5.95 -4.03 -29.91
CA SER A 693 7.30 -4.43 -30.35
C SER A 693 8.46 -3.46 -30.06
N ALA A 694 8.21 -2.34 -29.38
CA ALA A 694 9.27 -1.50 -28.82
C ALA A 694 9.70 -2.04 -27.44
N SER A 695 11.01 -2.13 -27.22
CA SER A 695 11.56 -2.37 -25.89
C SER A 695 11.34 -1.13 -25.01
N PHE A 696 10.95 -1.35 -23.76
CA PHE A 696 10.91 -0.30 -22.75
C PHE A 696 11.80 -0.68 -21.58
N ALA A 697 12.44 0.32 -20.97
CA ALA A 697 13.19 0.16 -19.73
C ALA A 697 12.51 0.97 -18.64
N TYR A 698 12.10 0.30 -17.56
CA TYR A 698 11.64 0.94 -16.33
C TYR A 698 12.61 0.65 -15.19
N GLN A 699 12.91 1.67 -14.41
CA GLN A 699 13.74 1.58 -13.22
C GLN A 699 12.89 1.96 -12.01
N ALA A 700 12.54 0.97 -11.20
CA ALA A 700 11.92 1.19 -9.91
C ALA A 700 12.91 1.91 -8.98
N THR A 701 12.39 2.89 -8.23
CA THR A 701 13.13 3.60 -7.18
C THR A 701 12.23 3.75 -5.95
N SER A 702 12.82 3.88 -4.77
CA SER A 702 12.13 4.10 -3.50
C SER A 702 12.93 5.11 -2.68
N GLY A 703 12.25 6.01 -1.97
CA GLY A 703 12.88 6.92 -1.01
C GLY A 703 13.37 6.21 0.27
N THR A 704 12.93 4.96 0.51
CA THR A 704 13.34 4.16 1.66
C THR A 704 14.70 3.51 1.38
N SER A 705 15.71 3.85 2.19
CA SER A 705 17.05 3.23 2.09
C SER A 705 16.99 1.70 2.24
N GLY A 706 17.93 0.99 1.61
CA GLY A 706 18.00 -0.48 1.66
C GLY A 706 16.87 -1.23 0.95
N THR A 707 16.01 -0.55 0.19
CA THR A 707 14.92 -1.22 -0.56
C THR A 707 15.47 -2.11 -1.68
N THR A 708 15.16 -3.40 -1.59
CA THR A 708 15.27 -4.38 -2.68
C THR A 708 13.95 -4.45 -3.46
N PHE A 709 14.01 -4.92 -4.70
CA PHE A 709 12.87 -4.91 -5.61
C PHE A 709 12.73 -6.25 -6.33
N GLN A 710 11.49 -6.75 -6.40
CA GLN A 710 11.04 -7.81 -7.29
C GLN A 710 9.85 -7.29 -8.10
N TRP A 711 9.51 -7.95 -9.19
CA TRP A 711 8.32 -7.63 -9.97
C TRP A 711 7.68 -8.86 -10.59
N SER A 712 6.37 -8.79 -10.83
CA SER A 712 5.62 -9.76 -11.61
C SER A 712 4.70 -9.06 -12.62
N ARG A 713 4.43 -9.76 -13.71
CA ARG A 713 3.44 -9.40 -14.73
C ARG A 713 2.71 -10.67 -15.14
N GLU A 714 1.39 -10.66 -15.09
CA GLU A 714 0.58 -11.79 -15.56
C GLU A 714 0.42 -11.78 -17.09
N ALA A 715 -0.19 -12.83 -17.65
CA ALA A 715 -0.61 -12.81 -19.04
C ALA A 715 -1.83 -11.89 -19.18
N VAL A 716 -1.79 -10.91 -20.08
CA VAL A 716 -2.85 -9.90 -20.25
C VAL A 716 -3.54 -10.10 -21.60
N SER A 717 -4.86 -10.19 -21.61
CA SER A 717 -5.63 -10.34 -22.85
C SER A 717 -5.34 -9.17 -23.81
N GLY A 718 -5.03 -9.48 -25.07
CA GLY A 718 -4.57 -8.51 -26.06
C GLY A 718 -3.06 -8.24 -26.07
N ILE A 719 -2.29 -8.89 -25.19
CA ILE A 719 -0.81 -8.95 -25.23
C ILE A 719 -0.40 -10.41 -25.47
N SER A 720 0.46 -10.69 -26.45
CA SER A 720 0.86 -12.08 -26.76
C SER A 720 1.95 -12.65 -25.85
N ASN A 721 2.56 -11.83 -24.99
CA ASN A 721 3.60 -12.25 -24.04
C ASN A 721 2.99 -13.06 -22.89
N SER A 722 3.59 -14.20 -22.56
CA SER A 722 3.29 -14.97 -21.34
C SER A 722 3.56 -14.15 -20.07
N SER A 723 3.12 -14.63 -18.91
CA SER A 723 3.53 -14.05 -17.62
C SER A 723 5.06 -14.04 -17.43
N ALA A 724 5.55 -13.06 -16.68
CA ALA A 724 6.97 -12.84 -16.41
C ALA A 724 7.20 -12.38 -14.95
N THR A 725 8.39 -12.63 -14.43
CA THR A 725 8.83 -12.16 -13.10
C THR A 725 10.31 -11.76 -13.15
N GLY A 726 10.75 -10.95 -12.18
CA GLY A 726 12.16 -10.59 -12.04
C GLY A 726 12.53 -10.12 -10.64
N ASN A 727 13.77 -10.38 -10.23
CA ASN A 727 14.31 -10.05 -8.90
C ASN A 727 15.23 -8.83 -8.93
N SER A 728 14.84 -7.78 -9.65
CA SER A 728 15.62 -6.53 -9.71
C SER A 728 14.72 -5.31 -9.83
N ALA A 729 15.27 -4.13 -9.52
CA ALA A 729 14.59 -2.86 -9.71
C ALA A 729 14.35 -2.50 -11.20
N ARG A 730 15.02 -3.19 -12.13
CA ARG A 730 14.90 -2.94 -13.56
C ARG A 730 13.92 -3.90 -14.22
N ILE A 731 13.01 -3.35 -15.00
CA ILE A 731 12.18 -4.07 -15.97
C ILE A 731 12.68 -3.69 -17.35
N ASN A 732 12.90 -4.70 -18.20
CA ASN A 732 13.29 -4.53 -19.59
C ASN A 732 12.58 -5.61 -20.42
N GLU A 733 11.42 -5.27 -20.98
CA GLU A 733 10.62 -6.19 -21.79
C GLU A 733 10.23 -5.53 -23.13
N THR A 734 9.89 -6.37 -24.10
CA THR A 734 9.30 -5.97 -25.38
C THR A 734 7.93 -6.63 -25.46
N LEU A 735 6.86 -5.83 -25.37
CA LEU A 735 5.49 -6.35 -25.37
C LEU A 735 4.83 -6.20 -26.74
N ILE A 736 4.03 -7.20 -27.11
CA ILE A 736 3.32 -7.24 -28.39
C ILE A 736 1.82 -7.11 -28.11
N ASN A 737 1.26 -5.93 -28.36
CA ASN A 737 -0.19 -5.70 -28.41
C ASN A 737 -0.75 -6.20 -29.75
N THR A 738 -1.71 -7.13 -29.67
CA THR A 738 -2.37 -7.79 -30.80
C THR A 738 -3.72 -7.17 -31.17
N THR A 739 -4.15 -6.13 -30.45
CA THR A 739 -5.43 -5.43 -30.64
C THR A 739 -5.25 -4.12 -31.41
N VAL A 740 -6.36 -3.50 -31.81
CA VAL A 740 -6.39 -2.17 -32.46
C VAL A 740 -6.55 -1.00 -31.48
N ARG A 741 -6.45 -1.25 -30.16
CA ARG A 741 -6.60 -0.23 -29.10
C ARG A 741 -5.42 -0.32 -28.11
N PRO A 742 -5.11 0.74 -27.35
CA PRO A 742 -4.12 0.64 -26.28
C PRO A 742 -4.55 -0.37 -25.22
N VAL A 743 -3.64 -1.24 -24.81
CA VAL A 743 -3.87 -2.23 -23.73
C VAL A 743 -3.05 -1.80 -22.51
N ILE A 744 -3.67 -1.77 -21.33
CA ILE A 744 -2.98 -1.45 -20.08
C ILE A 744 -2.47 -2.74 -19.44
N VAL A 745 -1.16 -2.80 -19.22
CA VAL A 745 -0.45 -3.94 -18.65
C VAL A 745 0.02 -3.57 -17.24
N PRO A 746 -0.56 -4.16 -16.17
CA PRO A 746 -0.09 -3.94 -14.82
C PRO A 746 1.18 -4.77 -14.55
N TYR A 747 2.23 -4.09 -14.08
CA TYR A 747 3.38 -4.70 -13.42
C TYR A 747 3.23 -4.50 -11.92
N TYR A 748 3.26 -5.58 -11.15
CA TYR A 748 3.24 -5.51 -9.69
C TYR A 748 4.69 -5.47 -9.18
N ILE A 749 5.12 -4.33 -8.64
CA ILE A 749 6.45 -4.16 -8.05
C ILE A 749 6.36 -4.46 -6.56
N SER A 750 7.02 -5.52 -6.13
CA SER A 750 7.24 -5.89 -4.73
C SER A 750 8.53 -5.23 -4.25
N MET A 751 8.43 -4.40 -3.21
CA MET A 751 9.53 -3.65 -2.62
C MET A 751 9.77 -4.15 -1.20
N THR A 752 10.98 -4.56 -0.88
CA THR A 752 11.34 -5.07 0.45
C THR A 752 12.53 -4.30 1.03
N SER A 753 12.31 -3.54 2.09
CA SER A 753 13.38 -2.96 2.93
C SER A 753 13.19 -3.44 4.37
N ALA A 754 14.26 -3.78 5.10
CA ALA A 754 14.21 -4.20 6.51
C ALA A 754 13.15 -5.28 6.87
N GLY A 755 12.79 -6.18 5.94
CA GLY A 755 11.74 -7.20 6.12
C GLY A 755 10.31 -6.72 5.84
N CYS A 756 10.16 -5.48 5.35
CA CYS A 756 8.91 -4.83 4.98
C CYS A 756 8.60 -4.99 3.49
N THR A 757 7.78 -5.97 3.10
CA THR A 757 7.32 -6.10 1.71
C THR A 757 6.04 -5.31 1.46
N SER A 758 6.08 -4.37 0.51
CA SER A 758 4.92 -3.67 -0.05
C SER A 758 4.80 -3.95 -1.55
N VAL A 759 3.59 -3.93 -2.09
CA VAL A 759 3.36 -4.13 -3.54
C VAL A 759 2.64 -2.92 -4.11
N GLN A 760 3.15 -2.37 -5.22
CA GLN A 760 2.50 -1.29 -5.96
C GLN A 760 2.46 -1.61 -7.45
N SER A 761 1.36 -1.22 -8.13
CA SER A 761 1.22 -1.45 -9.57
C SER A 761 1.75 -0.28 -10.40
N VAL A 762 2.56 -0.62 -11.40
CA VAL A 762 2.99 0.28 -12.47
C VAL A 762 2.18 -0.10 -13.71
N LYS A 763 1.43 0.87 -14.26
CA LYS A 763 0.57 0.66 -15.42
C LYS A 763 1.34 1.06 -16.69
N LEU A 764 1.69 0.07 -17.49
CA LEU A 764 2.26 0.27 -18.82
C LEU A 764 1.15 0.22 -19.87
N THR A 765 0.85 1.36 -20.49
CA THR A 765 0.00 1.40 -21.68
C THR A 765 0.81 0.97 -22.90
N VAL A 766 0.53 -0.21 -23.45
CA VAL A 766 1.10 -0.67 -24.72
C VAL A 766 0.17 -0.24 -25.84
N ASN A 767 0.58 0.78 -26.59
CA ASN A 767 -0.15 1.23 -27.77
C ASN A 767 -0.09 0.18 -28.89
N PRO A 768 -1.16 0.05 -29.69
CA PRO A 768 -1.19 -0.88 -30.81
C PRO A 768 -0.17 -0.47 -31.89
N GLY A 769 0.16 -1.38 -32.79
CA GLY A 769 0.99 -1.06 -33.94
C GLY A 769 0.33 0.00 -34.83
N PRO A 770 1.09 0.95 -35.40
CA PRO A 770 0.53 1.94 -36.30
C PRO A 770 -0.08 1.25 -37.53
N SER A 771 -1.38 1.45 -37.75
CA SER A 771 -2.01 1.19 -39.04
C SER A 771 -1.78 2.43 -39.91
N PRO A 772 -1.01 2.33 -41.02
CA PRO A 772 -0.95 1.15 -41.89
C PRO A 772 0.46 0.59 -42.17
N THR A 773 0.48 -0.55 -42.87
CA THR A 773 1.67 -1.19 -43.43
C THR A 773 2.22 -0.40 -44.62
N VAL A 774 3.47 0.06 -44.55
CA VAL A 774 4.13 0.86 -45.61
C VAL A 774 5.05 -0.03 -46.43
N ARG A 775 5.03 0.11 -47.77
CA ARG A 775 5.99 -0.60 -48.64
C ARG A 775 7.24 0.25 -48.86
N SER A 776 8.40 -0.38 -48.69
CA SER A 776 9.69 0.16 -49.13
C SER A 776 9.71 0.38 -50.64
N TYR A 777 10.49 1.36 -51.11
CA TYR A 777 10.58 1.74 -52.53
C TYR A 777 12.05 1.81 -52.99
N SER A 778 12.34 1.27 -54.18
CA SER A 778 13.64 1.36 -54.81
C SER A 778 13.61 2.01 -56.20
N VAL A 779 14.63 2.83 -56.48
CA VAL A 779 14.85 3.53 -57.75
C VAL A 779 16.28 3.30 -58.24
N CYS A 780 16.49 3.28 -59.56
CA CYS A 780 17.82 3.15 -60.13
C CYS A 780 18.67 4.41 -59.91
N GLN A 781 19.99 4.24 -59.82
CA GLN A 781 20.94 5.35 -59.89
C GLN A 781 20.71 6.19 -61.17
N ASN A 782 20.77 7.51 -61.03
CA ASN A 782 20.48 8.52 -62.06
C ASN A 782 19.05 8.52 -62.64
N ALA A 783 18.15 7.64 -62.20
CA ALA A 783 16.75 7.68 -62.63
C ALA A 783 15.93 8.69 -61.82
N THR A 784 14.91 9.28 -62.45
CA THR A 784 13.90 10.11 -61.79
C THR A 784 12.82 9.25 -61.17
N VAL A 785 12.43 9.53 -59.91
CA VAL A 785 11.23 8.93 -59.30
C VAL A 785 9.99 9.46 -60.05
N PRO A 786 9.13 8.61 -60.63
CA PRO A 786 7.95 9.07 -61.36
C PRO A 786 6.98 9.86 -60.48
N ALA A 787 6.29 10.84 -61.05
CA ALA A 787 5.27 11.62 -60.34
C ALA A 787 4.18 10.70 -59.77
N GLY A 788 3.85 10.86 -58.49
CA GLY A 788 2.90 9.99 -57.78
C GLY A 788 3.46 8.66 -57.28
N GLN A 789 4.76 8.39 -57.45
CA GLN A 789 5.46 7.24 -56.86
C GLN A 789 6.42 7.66 -55.72
N GLY A 790 6.90 6.66 -54.97
CA GLY A 790 7.78 6.82 -53.82
C GLY A 790 7.41 5.83 -52.71
N LEU A 791 7.62 6.22 -51.46
CA LEU A 791 7.10 5.48 -50.31
C LEU A 791 5.58 5.69 -50.25
N VAL A 792 4.82 4.62 -50.46
CA VAL A 792 3.35 4.67 -50.56
C VAL A 792 2.70 4.02 -49.33
N LEU A 793 1.79 4.78 -48.72
CA LEU A 793 0.78 4.30 -47.80
C LEU A 793 -0.38 3.69 -48.61
N PRO A 794 -0.71 2.40 -48.45
CA PRO A 794 -1.88 1.82 -49.10
C PRO A 794 -3.15 2.55 -48.66
N GLN A 795 -3.95 3.04 -49.60
CA GLN A 795 -5.29 3.54 -49.27
C GLN A 795 -6.16 2.39 -48.77
N LEU A 796 -6.62 2.49 -47.52
CA LEU A 796 -7.62 1.60 -46.97
C LEU A 796 -8.98 1.94 -47.59
N THR A 797 -9.56 1.00 -48.35
CA THR A 797 -11.00 1.02 -48.64
C THR A 797 -11.77 0.82 -47.35
N GLY A 798 -12.63 1.75 -46.95
CA GLY A 798 -13.26 1.67 -45.63
C GLY A 798 -14.37 2.68 -45.36
N THR A 799 -14.96 2.49 -44.18
CA THR A 799 -16.05 3.28 -43.60
C THR A 799 -15.52 4.31 -42.62
N VAL A 800 -16.30 5.35 -42.34
CA VAL A 800 -15.98 6.36 -41.31
C VAL A 800 -17.13 6.52 -40.34
N ILE A 801 -16.81 6.72 -39.07
CA ILE A 801 -17.78 6.89 -38.00
C ILE A 801 -17.80 8.36 -37.58
N ALA A 802 -18.90 9.06 -37.83
CA ALA A 802 -19.23 10.31 -37.16
C ALA A 802 -19.66 10.02 -35.72
N VAL A 803 -19.24 10.86 -34.78
CA VAL A 803 -19.63 10.79 -33.37
C VAL A 803 -20.29 12.11 -32.97
N LEU A 804 -21.60 12.05 -32.73
CA LEU A 804 -22.38 13.19 -32.28
C LEU A 804 -22.47 13.17 -30.74
N THR A 805 -22.24 14.33 -30.13
CA THR A 805 -22.32 14.56 -28.69
C THR A 805 -23.04 15.89 -28.45
N THR A 806 -23.43 16.22 -27.21
CA THR A 806 -23.99 17.54 -26.91
C THR A 806 -23.02 18.70 -27.16
N GLY A 807 -21.72 18.45 -27.26
CA GLY A 807 -20.72 19.46 -27.64
C GLY A 807 -20.43 19.50 -29.14
N SER A 808 -21.08 18.67 -29.96
CA SER A 808 -20.89 18.70 -31.41
C SER A 808 -21.48 19.99 -32.01
N PRO A 809 -20.83 20.60 -33.01
CA PRO A 809 -21.32 21.84 -33.60
C PRO A 809 -22.69 21.63 -34.26
N THR A 810 -23.48 22.71 -34.31
CA THR A 810 -24.77 22.76 -34.99
C THR A 810 -24.67 23.57 -36.29
N TYR A 811 -25.56 23.24 -37.23
CA TYR A 811 -25.82 24.02 -38.44
C TYR A 811 -27.29 23.89 -38.79
N VAL A 812 -27.80 24.82 -39.59
CA VAL A 812 -29.13 24.68 -40.19
C VAL A 812 -29.04 23.62 -41.29
N ARG A 813 -29.69 22.46 -41.10
CA ARG A 813 -29.81 21.43 -42.15
C ARG A 813 -30.78 21.88 -43.24
N PRO A 814 -30.59 21.48 -44.51
CA PRO A 814 -31.59 21.65 -45.53
C PRO A 814 -32.70 20.58 -45.46
N TYR A 815 -33.83 20.83 -46.10
CA TYR A 815 -34.95 19.88 -46.20
C TYR A 815 -34.99 19.16 -47.55
N GLY A 816 -35.22 17.84 -47.50
CA GLY A 816 -35.70 17.06 -48.63
C GLY A 816 -34.68 16.08 -49.23
N ASN A 817 -35.23 15.14 -49.99
CA ASN A 817 -34.49 14.03 -50.59
C ASN A 817 -33.84 14.39 -51.93
N ASN A 818 -32.59 13.98 -52.08
CA ASN A 818 -31.79 14.07 -53.31
C ASN A 818 -31.69 15.48 -53.94
N ILE A 819 -31.77 16.54 -53.13
CA ILE A 819 -31.84 17.95 -53.54
C ILE A 819 -30.51 18.47 -54.11
N THR A 820 -30.59 19.47 -54.99
CA THR A 820 -29.43 20.20 -55.57
C THR A 820 -29.44 21.70 -55.27
N ALA A 821 -30.52 22.22 -54.67
CA ALA A 821 -30.62 23.58 -54.16
C ALA A 821 -30.80 23.52 -52.64
N TYR A 822 -30.15 24.43 -51.91
CA TYR A 822 -30.23 24.49 -50.45
C TYR A 822 -31.51 25.21 -50.01
N SER A 823 -32.33 24.57 -49.17
CA SER A 823 -33.51 25.17 -48.52
C SER A 823 -33.50 24.86 -47.03
N ALA A 824 -33.31 25.87 -46.19
CA ALA A 824 -33.19 25.75 -44.74
C ALA A 824 -34.41 25.08 -44.07
N TRP A 825 -34.17 24.35 -42.98
CA TRP A 825 -35.22 23.65 -42.23
C TRP A 825 -35.12 23.83 -40.70
N GLY A 826 -33.99 23.48 -40.09
CA GLY A 826 -33.81 23.52 -38.63
C GLY A 826 -32.40 23.16 -38.18
N ASP A 827 -32.09 23.39 -36.91
CA ASP A 827 -30.75 23.16 -36.35
C ASP A 827 -30.51 21.67 -36.04
N ALA A 828 -29.37 21.15 -36.52
CA ALA A 828 -28.94 19.77 -36.31
C ALA A 828 -27.49 19.69 -35.84
N ASN A 829 -27.16 18.73 -34.95
CA ASN A 829 -25.74 18.41 -34.67
C ASN A 829 -25.14 17.69 -35.87
N TYR A 830 -23.93 18.10 -36.27
CA TYR A 830 -23.24 17.55 -37.42
C TYR A 830 -21.79 17.15 -37.13
N GLN A 831 -21.23 16.34 -38.02
CA GLN A 831 -19.79 16.21 -38.20
C GLN A 831 -19.44 16.28 -39.70
N SER A 832 -18.42 17.06 -40.02
CA SER A 832 -17.94 17.29 -41.39
C SER A 832 -16.64 16.54 -41.68
N PHE A 833 -16.58 15.88 -42.83
CA PHE A 833 -15.44 15.15 -43.34
C PHE A 833 -14.91 15.84 -44.59
N THR A 834 -13.71 16.40 -44.50
CA THR A 834 -13.04 17.02 -45.65
C THR A 834 -12.22 15.97 -46.37
N PHE A 835 -12.37 15.85 -47.68
CA PHE A 835 -11.62 14.90 -48.50
C PHE A 835 -11.29 15.51 -49.87
N THR A 836 -10.24 15.01 -50.51
CA THR A 836 -9.92 15.34 -51.91
C THR A 836 -10.39 14.20 -52.79
N ALA A 837 -11.11 14.47 -53.87
CA ALA A 837 -11.61 13.42 -54.74
C ALA A 837 -10.43 12.65 -55.40
N PRO A 838 -10.33 11.32 -55.21
CA PRO A 838 -9.17 10.55 -55.66
C PRO A 838 -9.15 10.33 -57.18
N SER A 839 -10.31 10.37 -57.82
CA SER A 839 -10.53 10.25 -59.25
C SER A 839 -11.70 11.13 -59.68
N SER A 840 -11.79 11.44 -60.98
CA SER A 840 -12.98 12.05 -61.57
C SER A 840 -13.99 10.94 -61.89
N GLY A 841 -15.25 11.09 -61.47
CA GLY A 841 -16.26 10.06 -61.66
C GLY A 841 -17.43 10.19 -60.70
N THR A 842 -18.37 9.24 -60.74
CA THR A 842 -19.57 9.25 -59.90
C THR A 842 -19.35 8.49 -58.60
N PHE A 843 -19.44 9.21 -57.48
CA PHE A 843 -19.31 8.67 -56.13
C PHE A 843 -20.68 8.60 -55.46
N THR A 844 -20.94 7.53 -54.72
CA THR A 844 -22.10 7.40 -53.84
C THR A 844 -21.63 7.33 -52.40
N PHE A 845 -22.24 8.10 -51.51
CA PHE A 845 -22.01 8.09 -50.08
C PHE A 845 -23.28 7.59 -49.40
N ASP A 846 -23.17 6.58 -48.54
CA ASP A 846 -24.32 5.95 -47.89
C ASP A 846 -24.10 5.74 -46.39
N ILE A 847 -25.11 6.05 -45.57
CA ILE A 847 -25.13 5.72 -44.14
C ILE A 847 -25.52 4.24 -43.99
N ILE A 848 -24.55 3.41 -43.63
CA ILE A 848 -24.76 1.95 -43.50
C ILE A 848 -25.24 1.53 -42.12
N ALA A 849 -24.97 2.33 -41.08
CA ALA A 849 -25.45 2.11 -39.72
C ALA A 849 -25.53 3.44 -38.97
N ALA A 850 -26.57 3.63 -38.17
CA ALA A 850 -26.67 4.73 -37.22
C ALA A 850 -27.17 4.19 -35.87
N SER A 851 -26.61 4.72 -34.80
CA SER A 851 -27.01 4.43 -33.41
C SER A 851 -26.99 5.74 -32.66
N LEU A 852 -28.08 6.51 -32.82
CA LEU A 852 -28.29 7.79 -32.14
C LEU A 852 -29.27 7.60 -30.97
N THR A 853 -29.26 8.59 -30.07
CA THR A 853 -30.11 8.71 -28.89
C THR A 853 -30.59 10.15 -28.77
N GLY A 854 -31.88 10.34 -28.50
CA GLY A 854 -32.56 11.65 -28.55
C GLY A 854 -33.89 11.54 -29.31
N THR A 855 -34.46 12.69 -29.66
CA THR A 855 -35.65 12.79 -30.52
C THR A 855 -35.32 12.34 -31.95
N GLU A 856 -36.12 11.44 -32.52
CA GLU A 856 -35.89 10.78 -33.82
C GLU A 856 -34.49 10.14 -34.00
N PRO A 857 -34.19 9.06 -33.26
CA PRO A 857 -32.86 8.43 -33.22
C PRO A 857 -32.48 7.61 -34.47
N SER A 858 -33.40 7.42 -35.41
CA SER A 858 -33.20 6.64 -36.65
C SER A 858 -32.91 7.48 -37.89
N ASP A 859 -33.30 8.75 -37.87
CA ASP A 859 -33.28 9.66 -39.02
C ASP A 859 -31.96 10.50 -39.03
N THR A 860 -31.45 10.75 -40.24
CA THR A 860 -30.10 11.24 -40.52
C THR A 860 -30.08 12.02 -41.83
N TYR A 861 -29.20 13.01 -41.96
CA TYR A 861 -29.01 13.76 -43.22
C TYR A 861 -27.56 13.69 -43.73
N LEU A 862 -27.39 13.68 -45.05
CA LEU A 862 -26.10 13.92 -45.72
C LEU A 862 -26.15 15.16 -46.62
N SER A 863 -25.18 16.06 -46.45
CA SER A 863 -24.94 17.20 -47.35
C SER A 863 -23.52 17.15 -47.94
N LEU A 864 -23.36 17.54 -49.20
CA LEU A 864 -22.07 17.60 -49.90
C LEU A 864 -21.78 19.04 -50.36
N TYR A 865 -20.55 19.49 -50.11
CA TYR A 865 -20.06 20.84 -50.43
C TYR A 865 -18.78 20.80 -51.26
N ARG A 866 -18.57 21.83 -52.08
CA ARG A 866 -17.30 22.04 -52.82
C ARG A 866 -16.36 22.99 -52.06
N SER A 867 -15.08 22.64 -51.97
CA SER A 867 -13.99 23.46 -51.42
C SER A 867 -14.08 23.84 -49.93
N SER A 868 -15.22 24.37 -49.44
CA SER A 868 -15.41 24.80 -48.06
C SER A 868 -16.88 24.69 -47.63
N PHE A 869 -17.09 24.48 -46.33
CA PHE A 869 -18.38 24.42 -45.67
C PHE A 869 -18.35 25.40 -44.49
N ASN A 870 -19.34 26.29 -44.42
CA ASN A 870 -19.50 27.23 -43.33
C ASN A 870 -20.85 26.97 -42.65
N PRO A 871 -20.90 26.48 -41.39
CA PRO A 871 -22.15 26.18 -40.71
C PRO A 871 -23.03 27.41 -40.45
N SER A 872 -22.44 28.61 -40.45
CA SER A 872 -23.17 29.89 -40.35
C SER A 872 -23.67 30.43 -41.70
N SER A 873 -23.31 29.80 -42.81
CA SER A 873 -23.80 30.16 -44.16
C SER A 873 -23.91 28.92 -45.07
N PRO A 874 -24.65 27.88 -44.66
CA PRO A 874 -24.64 26.54 -45.26
C PRO A 874 -25.28 26.44 -46.65
N ALA A 875 -25.85 27.52 -47.20
CA ALA A 875 -26.20 27.56 -48.63
C ALA A 875 -24.95 27.69 -49.54
N THR A 876 -23.84 28.20 -49.01
CA THR A 876 -22.64 28.51 -49.80
C THR A 876 -21.88 27.25 -50.16
N ASN A 877 -21.54 27.09 -51.45
CA ASN A 877 -20.87 25.91 -52.03
C ASN A 877 -21.61 24.56 -51.86
N PHE A 878 -22.89 24.57 -51.47
CA PHE A 878 -23.72 23.38 -51.43
C PHE A 878 -23.85 22.76 -52.84
N LEU A 879 -23.70 21.44 -52.94
CA LEU A 879 -23.81 20.68 -54.20
C LEU A 879 -24.99 19.73 -54.20
N ARG A 880 -25.23 19.03 -53.08
CA ARG A 880 -26.27 18.02 -52.96
C ARG A 880 -26.63 17.75 -51.50
N GLY A 881 -27.89 17.41 -51.24
CA GLY A 881 -28.37 16.91 -49.95
C GLY A 881 -29.27 15.69 -50.13
N ASP A 882 -29.35 14.84 -49.12
CA ASP A 882 -30.25 13.68 -49.07
C ASP A 882 -30.59 13.26 -47.64
N ASP A 883 -31.82 12.78 -47.43
CA ASP A 883 -32.39 12.36 -46.13
C ASP A 883 -32.48 10.82 -46.03
N ASP A 884 -33.21 10.20 -46.97
CA ASP A 884 -33.77 8.84 -46.86
C ASP A 884 -33.43 7.89 -48.03
N SER A 885 -32.60 8.27 -49.01
CA SER A 885 -32.44 7.49 -50.25
C SER A 885 -31.69 6.14 -50.10
N ALA A 886 -31.35 5.71 -48.89
CA ALA A 886 -30.73 4.43 -48.55
C ALA A 886 -31.72 3.40 -47.96
N THR A 887 -31.24 2.16 -47.83
CA THR A 887 -31.96 1.09 -47.12
C THR A 887 -32.24 1.47 -45.66
N GLN A 888 -33.47 1.20 -45.22
CA GLN A 888 -34.00 1.52 -43.87
C GLN A 888 -34.28 3.01 -43.59
N GLY A 889 -34.45 3.86 -44.61
CA GLY A 889 -34.76 5.29 -44.40
C GLY A 889 -33.56 6.03 -43.79
N ARG A 890 -32.46 6.05 -44.54
CA ARG A 890 -31.19 6.69 -44.16
C ARG A 890 -30.62 7.42 -45.37
N SER A 891 -29.67 8.31 -45.16
CA SER A 891 -29.20 9.15 -46.27
C SER A 891 -28.28 8.41 -47.23
N LYS A 892 -28.46 8.66 -48.52
CA LYS A 892 -27.56 8.24 -49.59
C LYS A 892 -27.56 9.25 -50.74
N LEU A 893 -26.48 10.03 -50.84
CA LEU A 893 -26.27 10.94 -51.96
C LEU A 893 -25.28 10.36 -52.97
N THR A 894 -25.54 10.63 -54.25
CA THR A 894 -24.62 10.31 -55.36
C THR A 894 -24.21 11.62 -56.05
N HIS A 895 -22.94 11.84 -56.34
CA HIS A 895 -22.49 13.04 -57.07
C HIS A 895 -21.24 12.75 -57.91
N SER A 896 -21.10 13.45 -59.04
CA SER A 896 -19.91 13.35 -59.89
C SER A 896 -18.83 14.30 -59.39
N LEU A 897 -17.71 13.74 -58.91
CA LEU A 897 -16.58 14.48 -58.38
C LEU A 897 -15.51 14.71 -59.45
N THR A 898 -14.69 15.74 -59.25
CA THR A 898 -13.53 16.06 -60.09
C THR A 898 -12.25 15.77 -59.31
N GLN A 899 -11.36 14.96 -59.86
CA GLN A 899 -10.07 14.58 -59.24
C GLN A 899 -9.32 15.81 -58.72
N GLY A 900 -8.70 15.69 -57.53
CA GLY A 900 -7.91 16.77 -56.94
C GLY A 900 -8.72 17.94 -56.39
N THR A 901 -10.05 17.98 -56.59
CA THR A 901 -10.93 18.97 -55.95
C THR A 901 -11.22 18.56 -54.52
N ILE A 902 -11.18 19.52 -53.59
CA ILE A 902 -11.60 19.34 -52.20
C ILE A 902 -13.13 19.36 -52.13
N TYR A 903 -13.69 18.40 -51.39
CA TYR A 903 -15.10 18.31 -51.06
C TYR A 903 -15.26 18.13 -49.55
N ILE A 904 -16.42 18.53 -49.03
CA ILE A 904 -16.76 18.31 -47.62
C ILE A 904 -18.11 17.59 -47.55
N LEU A 905 -18.11 16.41 -46.95
CA LEU A 905 -19.32 15.65 -46.65
C LEU A 905 -19.72 15.95 -45.21
N VAL A 906 -20.94 16.42 -44.99
CA VAL A 906 -21.51 16.71 -43.68
C VAL A 906 -22.56 15.64 -43.39
N ALA A 907 -22.36 14.89 -42.31
CA ALA A 907 -23.36 13.97 -41.77
C ALA A 907 -23.97 14.58 -40.51
N SER A 908 -25.29 14.58 -40.41
CA SER A 908 -26.00 15.17 -39.27
C SER A 908 -27.19 14.36 -38.80
N SER A 909 -27.57 14.64 -37.56
CA SER A 909 -28.83 14.22 -36.95
C SER A 909 -30.02 15.02 -37.49
N VAL A 910 -31.23 14.68 -37.01
CA VAL A 910 -32.47 15.42 -37.33
C VAL A 910 -32.50 16.79 -36.65
N TYR A 911 -32.19 16.81 -35.37
CA TYR A 911 -32.33 17.94 -34.45
C TYR A 911 -31.09 18.11 -33.56
N SER A 912 -30.84 19.33 -33.09
CA SER A 912 -29.86 19.59 -32.04
C SER A 912 -30.24 18.87 -30.73
N GLY A 913 -29.30 18.11 -30.17
CA GLY A 913 -29.43 17.34 -28.93
C GLY A 913 -29.14 15.85 -29.09
N ALA A 914 -29.23 15.31 -30.32
CA ALA A 914 -29.00 13.90 -30.60
C ALA A 914 -27.52 13.49 -30.40
N ARG A 915 -27.29 12.32 -29.80
CA ARG A 915 -25.94 11.80 -29.51
C ARG A 915 -25.78 10.35 -29.94
N GLY A 916 -24.60 9.96 -30.39
CA GLY A 916 -24.30 8.58 -30.79
C GLY A 916 -23.39 8.53 -32.00
N THR A 917 -23.51 7.48 -32.82
CA THR A 917 -22.62 7.24 -33.97
C THR A 917 -23.38 7.09 -35.29
N ILE A 918 -22.79 7.61 -36.37
CA ILE A 918 -23.27 7.44 -37.75
C ILE A 918 -22.11 6.86 -38.57
N THR A 919 -22.30 5.71 -39.19
CA THR A 919 -21.28 5.00 -39.98
C THR A 919 -21.54 5.19 -41.47
N LEU A 920 -20.59 5.85 -42.12
CA LEU A 920 -20.59 6.26 -43.52
C LEU A 920 -19.76 5.30 -44.36
N ARG A 921 -20.20 5.06 -45.59
CA ARG A 921 -19.45 4.37 -46.64
C ARG A 921 -19.42 5.22 -47.90
N ALA A 922 -18.37 5.07 -48.69
CA ALA A 922 -18.27 5.59 -50.05
C ALA A 922 -18.15 4.42 -51.04
N SER A 923 -18.77 4.52 -52.22
CA SER A 923 -18.80 3.45 -53.21
C SER A 923 -17.47 3.24 -53.94
N GLN A 924 -16.60 4.25 -53.97
CA GLN A 924 -15.26 4.20 -54.55
C GLN A 924 -14.33 5.11 -53.73
N GLY A 925 -13.11 4.64 -53.44
CA GLY A 925 -12.12 5.38 -52.64
C GLY A 925 -12.46 5.45 -51.14
N GLY A 926 -11.48 5.16 -50.29
CA GLY A 926 -11.64 5.31 -48.84
C GLY A 926 -11.62 6.77 -48.41
N PHE A 927 -12.34 7.09 -47.33
CA PHE A 927 -12.15 8.35 -46.61
C PHE A 927 -10.78 8.36 -45.93
N ASP A 928 -9.89 9.27 -46.31
CA ASP A 928 -8.68 9.53 -45.53
C ASP A 928 -9.04 10.43 -44.34
N THR A 929 -8.91 9.88 -43.12
CA THR A 929 -9.25 10.59 -41.86
C THR A 929 -8.05 11.26 -41.19
N GLY A 930 -6.86 11.26 -41.80
CA GLY A 930 -5.72 11.97 -41.23
C GLY A 930 -4.53 12.09 -42.17
N ILE A 931 -4.17 13.35 -42.48
CA ILE A 931 -2.99 13.68 -43.28
C ILE A 931 -1.76 12.94 -42.73
N ALA A 932 -1.29 11.96 -43.49
CA ALA A 932 -0.09 11.22 -43.14
C ALA A 932 1.13 12.15 -43.10
N ARG A 933 1.96 12.03 -42.06
CA ARG A 933 3.16 12.85 -41.83
C ARG A 933 4.41 11.98 -41.82
N TRP A 934 5.38 12.35 -42.64
CA TRP A 934 6.65 11.64 -42.81
C TRP A 934 7.78 12.30 -42.02
N TYR A 935 8.72 11.51 -41.50
CA TYR A 935 9.80 11.94 -40.61
C TYR A 935 11.11 11.20 -40.89
N ALA A 936 12.24 11.82 -40.55
CA ALA A 936 13.57 11.19 -40.60
C ALA A 936 13.88 10.29 -39.39
N THR A 937 13.10 10.38 -38.30
CA THR A 937 13.39 9.73 -37.01
C THR A 937 12.20 8.92 -36.48
N ALA A 938 12.48 7.92 -35.64
CA ALA A 938 11.45 7.08 -35.00
C ALA A 938 10.55 7.87 -34.01
N ALA A 939 11.09 8.91 -33.38
CA ALA A 939 10.38 9.85 -32.52
C ALA A 939 10.99 11.26 -32.64
N GLY A 940 10.24 12.30 -32.24
CA GLY A 940 10.68 13.71 -32.35
C GLY A 940 10.89 14.18 -33.79
N GLY A 941 11.59 15.31 -33.96
CA GLY A 941 11.95 15.85 -35.28
C GLY A 941 10.80 16.52 -36.06
N ALA A 942 11.15 17.38 -37.00
CA ALA A 942 10.20 18.04 -37.89
C ALA A 942 9.61 17.09 -38.94
N THR A 943 8.40 17.38 -39.40
CA THR A 943 7.76 16.66 -40.52
C THR A 943 8.48 17.00 -41.83
N LEU A 944 8.93 15.97 -42.56
CA LEU A 944 9.56 16.09 -43.88
C LEU A 944 8.56 16.36 -45.00
N ALA A 945 7.40 15.69 -44.94
CA ALA A 945 6.35 15.78 -45.95
C ALA A 945 4.99 15.35 -45.39
N THR A 946 3.93 15.74 -46.08
CA THR A 946 2.54 15.38 -45.79
C THR A 946 1.85 14.74 -46.99
N GLY A 947 1.10 13.65 -46.78
CA GLY A 947 0.35 12.95 -47.82
C GLY A 947 0.64 11.44 -47.88
N THR A 948 -0.17 10.70 -48.64
CA THR A 948 -0.09 9.23 -48.76
C THR A 948 1.10 8.71 -49.57
N VAL A 949 1.78 9.58 -50.31
CA VAL A 949 2.98 9.28 -51.09
C VAL A 949 4.10 10.23 -50.66
N PHE A 950 5.30 9.69 -50.42
CA PHE A 950 6.49 10.47 -50.11
C PHE A 950 7.67 10.08 -50.99
N ASN A 951 8.13 11.04 -51.80
CA ASN A 951 9.41 10.98 -52.50
C ASN A 951 10.44 11.79 -51.68
N PRO A 952 11.48 11.17 -51.10
CA PRO A 952 12.51 11.89 -50.35
C PRO A 952 13.54 12.62 -51.23
N VAL A 953 13.62 12.35 -52.54
CA VAL A 953 14.68 12.89 -53.41
C VAL A 953 14.51 14.40 -53.57
N GLY A 954 15.55 15.16 -53.24
CA GLY A 954 15.57 16.63 -53.29
C GLY A 954 14.83 17.32 -52.14
N VAL A 955 14.20 16.57 -51.22
CA VAL A 955 13.50 17.13 -50.06
C VAL A 955 14.50 17.56 -48.99
N THR A 956 14.39 18.81 -48.53
CA THR A 956 15.24 19.34 -47.46
C THR A 956 15.12 18.48 -46.21
N ALA A 957 16.26 18.18 -45.56
CA ALA A 957 16.39 17.29 -44.40
C ALA A 957 16.01 15.79 -44.60
N SER A 958 15.64 15.33 -45.80
CA SER A 958 15.65 13.88 -46.09
C SER A 958 17.10 13.34 -46.16
N GLY A 959 17.98 14.18 -46.69
CA GLY A 959 19.37 13.84 -46.99
C GLY A 959 19.52 12.78 -48.10
N ILE A 960 18.58 12.75 -49.05
CA ILE A 960 18.81 12.21 -50.40
C ILE A 960 18.66 13.40 -51.35
N VAL A 961 19.78 14.00 -51.77
CA VAL A 961 19.78 15.23 -52.59
C VAL A 961 19.38 14.93 -54.04
N ASN A 962 19.84 13.81 -54.59
CA ASN A 962 19.55 13.33 -55.93
C ASN A 962 19.71 11.78 -55.95
N THR A 963 19.50 11.15 -57.11
CA THR A 963 19.70 9.71 -57.32
C THR A 963 21.09 9.37 -57.88
N ALA A 964 22.05 10.28 -57.89
CA ALA A 964 23.37 10.05 -58.50
C ALA A 964 24.29 9.17 -57.64
N THR A 965 24.05 9.07 -56.34
CA THR A 965 24.81 8.24 -55.40
C THR A 965 23.93 7.11 -54.83
N PRO A 966 24.37 5.85 -54.86
CA PRO A 966 23.65 4.74 -54.23
C PRO A 966 23.51 4.95 -52.71
N VAL A 967 22.30 4.76 -52.17
CA VAL A 967 22.02 4.97 -50.74
C VAL A 967 20.71 4.29 -50.34
N THR A 968 20.68 3.68 -49.15
CA THR A 968 19.43 3.27 -48.48
C THR A 968 19.21 4.14 -47.25
N LYS A 969 18.00 4.68 -47.09
CA LYS A 969 17.58 5.41 -45.88
C LYS A 969 16.25 4.92 -45.35
N THR A 970 16.16 4.88 -44.02
CA THR A 970 14.91 4.62 -43.28
C THR A 970 14.16 5.92 -43.04
N TYR A 971 12.85 5.90 -43.26
CA TYR A 971 11.91 6.98 -42.97
C TYR A 971 10.74 6.45 -42.14
N TYR A 972 10.02 7.35 -41.48
CA TYR A 972 8.96 7.02 -40.52
C TYR A 972 7.68 7.78 -40.83
N VAL A 973 6.51 7.17 -40.59
CA VAL A 973 5.21 7.78 -40.92
C VAL A 973 4.13 7.50 -39.87
N THR A 974 3.16 8.41 -39.75
CA THR A 974 2.00 8.30 -38.84
C THR A 974 0.81 9.12 -39.38
N ASN A 975 -0.40 8.77 -38.98
CA ASN A 975 -1.65 9.50 -39.21
C ASN A 975 -2.08 10.24 -37.93
N SER A 976 -2.49 11.50 -38.03
CA SER A 976 -2.89 12.31 -36.87
C SER A 976 -4.27 11.88 -36.33
N HIS A 977 -4.52 11.72 -35.02
CA HIS A 977 -3.88 12.38 -33.87
C HIS A 977 -3.48 11.42 -32.73
N SER A 978 -2.48 11.84 -31.94
CA SER A 978 -2.13 11.36 -30.57
C SER A 978 -1.30 10.08 -30.37
N THR A 979 -0.99 9.26 -31.38
CA THR A 979 -0.10 8.10 -31.16
C THR A 979 1.39 8.49 -31.27
N PRO A 980 2.26 8.10 -30.31
CA PRO A 980 3.71 8.30 -30.42
C PRO A 980 4.39 7.28 -31.35
N CYS A 981 3.67 6.27 -31.83
CA CYS A 981 4.18 5.16 -32.62
C CYS A 981 4.18 5.50 -34.12
N ARG A 982 5.35 5.36 -34.78
CA ARG A 982 5.52 5.60 -36.23
C ARG A 982 5.89 4.31 -36.96
N THR A 983 5.36 4.09 -38.16
CA THR A 983 5.74 2.96 -39.03
C THR A 983 7.06 3.29 -39.73
N ALA A 984 8.06 2.40 -39.63
CA ALA A 984 9.31 2.52 -40.38
C ALA A 984 9.20 1.94 -41.80
N THR A 985 9.93 2.51 -42.76
CA THR A 985 10.08 2.00 -44.13
C THR A 985 11.40 2.45 -44.74
N THR A 986 11.85 1.86 -45.86
CA THR A 986 13.13 2.21 -46.50
C THR A 986 12.97 2.70 -47.94
N PHE A 987 13.68 3.77 -48.28
CA PHE A 987 13.87 4.21 -49.66
C PHE A 987 15.31 3.90 -50.09
N THR A 988 15.48 3.28 -51.26
CA THR A 988 16.79 2.84 -51.77
C THR A 988 17.05 3.37 -53.18
N VAL A 989 18.15 4.11 -53.35
CA VAL A 989 18.78 4.36 -54.65
C VAL A 989 19.75 3.21 -54.91
N MET A 990 19.42 2.34 -55.87
CA MET A 990 20.23 1.17 -56.20
C MET A 990 21.33 1.57 -57.18
N GLY A 991 22.59 1.38 -56.76
CA GLY A 991 23.74 1.35 -57.65
C GLY A 991 24.06 -0.07 -58.07
N THR A 992 24.67 -0.21 -59.24
CA THR A 992 25.22 -1.47 -59.72
C THR A 992 26.60 -1.22 -60.31
N GLU A 993 27.60 -1.94 -59.80
CA GLU A 993 28.93 -1.94 -60.42
C GLU A 993 28.87 -2.59 -61.81
N SER A 994 29.79 -2.21 -62.69
CA SER A 994 29.94 -2.90 -63.97
C SER A 994 30.41 -4.33 -63.72
N PRO A 995 29.71 -5.36 -64.24
CA PRO A 995 30.16 -6.73 -64.08
C PRO A 995 31.50 -6.95 -64.82
N VAL A 996 32.36 -7.79 -64.27
CA VAL A 996 33.66 -8.12 -64.84
C VAL A 996 33.51 -9.39 -65.69
N ALA A 997 33.50 -9.23 -67.00
CA ALA A 997 33.38 -10.30 -68.01
C ALA A 997 34.77 -10.77 -68.52
N THR A 998 34.90 -12.04 -68.91
CA THR A 998 36.14 -12.59 -69.49
C THR A 998 36.01 -12.96 -70.97
N SER A 999 37.02 -12.61 -71.77
CA SER A 999 37.18 -13.03 -73.17
C SER A 999 37.42 -14.54 -73.29
N THR A 1000 37.08 -15.12 -74.44
CA THR A 1000 37.25 -16.57 -74.70
C THR A 1000 37.44 -16.85 -76.19
N THR A 1001 37.85 -18.06 -76.54
CA THR A 1001 38.09 -18.51 -77.92
C THR A 1001 37.23 -19.74 -78.22
N ILE A 1002 36.57 -19.76 -79.37
CA ILE A 1002 35.76 -20.88 -79.85
C ILE A 1002 36.16 -21.28 -81.27
N THR A 1003 35.96 -22.55 -81.59
CA THR A 1003 36.07 -23.05 -82.97
C THR A 1003 34.81 -22.69 -83.76
N LEU A 1004 34.95 -22.30 -85.03
CA LEU A 1004 33.83 -22.00 -85.92
C LEU A 1004 32.77 -23.14 -85.91
N GLY A 1005 31.53 -22.79 -85.55
CA GLY A 1005 30.40 -23.72 -85.43
C GLY A 1005 30.07 -24.17 -83.99
N ASN A 1006 30.96 -23.93 -83.02
CA ASN A 1006 30.67 -24.19 -81.60
C ASN A 1006 29.90 -23.02 -80.95
N SER A 1007 29.29 -23.27 -79.80
CA SER A 1007 28.57 -22.26 -79.01
C SER A 1007 29.22 -22.07 -77.63
N VAL A 1008 29.14 -20.86 -77.06
CA VAL A 1008 29.69 -20.54 -75.74
C VAL A 1008 28.72 -19.73 -74.89
N SER A 1009 28.63 -20.05 -73.60
CA SER A 1009 27.97 -19.19 -72.61
C SER A 1009 29.01 -18.33 -71.91
N LEU A 1010 28.97 -17.02 -72.11
CA LEU A 1010 29.86 -16.09 -71.41
C LEU A 1010 29.40 -15.89 -69.98
N THR A 1011 30.37 -15.76 -69.08
CA THR A 1011 30.16 -15.48 -67.66
C THR A 1011 30.78 -14.14 -67.29
N ALA A 1012 30.22 -13.51 -66.26
CA ALA A 1012 30.77 -12.30 -65.66
C ALA A 1012 30.57 -12.37 -64.13
N THR A 1013 31.40 -11.66 -63.39
CA THR A 1013 31.41 -11.62 -61.93
C THR A 1013 31.16 -10.20 -61.42
N GLY A 1014 30.87 -10.03 -60.12
CA GLY A 1014 30.56 -8.70 -59.55
C GLY A 1014 29.14 -8.18 -59.85
N CYS A 1015 28.19 -9.09 -60.10
CA CYS A 1015 26.77 -8.74 -60.26
C CYS A 1015 25.92 -9.51 -59.24
N GLU A 1016 25.15 -8.79 -58.42
CA GLU A 1016 24.16 -9.38 -57.50
C GLU A 1016 22.81 -9.69 -58.19
N GLY A 1017 22.63 -9.22 -59.42
CA GLY A 1017 21.43 -9.39 -60.23
C GLY A 1017 21.56 -10.43 -61.35
N ALA A 1018 20.63 -10.40 -62.30
CA ALA A 1018 20.74 -11.16 -63.54
C ALA A 1018 21.78 -10.53 -64.48
N LEU A 1019 22.47 -11.33 -65.29
CA LEU A 1019 23.40 -10.81 -66.31
C LEU A 1019 22.72 -10.71 -67.67
N SER A 1020 22.70 -9.51 -68.22
CA SER A 1020 22.16 -9.21 -69.55
C SER A 1020 23.32 -8.93 -70.50
N TRP A 1021 23.39 -9.71 -71.59
CA TRP A 1021 24.49 -9.64 -72.55
C TRP A 1021 24.08 -8.92 -73.82
N TYR A 1022 25.04 -8.20 -74.41
CA TYR A 1022 24.83 -7.38 -75.59
C TYR A 1022 26.02 -7.55 -76.55
N GLN A 1023 25.74 -7.54 -77.85
CA GLN A 1023 26.78 -7.45 -78.87
C GLN A 1023 27.31 -6.01 -78.93
N ALA A 1024 28.64 -5.86 -79.00
CA ALA A 1024 29.28 -4.55 -78.81
C ALA A 1024 29.14 -3.60 -80.02
N SER A 1025 28.92 -4.14 -81.23
CA SER A 1025 28.81 -3.38 -82.48
C SER A 1025 27.50 -2.61 -82.63
N ASP A 1026 26.39 -3.19 -82.18
CA ASP A 1026 25.02 -2.71 -82.40
C ASP A 1026 24.25 -2.46 -81.09
N ASN A 1027 24.76 -2.96 -79.95
CA ASN A 1027 24.08 -2.97 -78.64
C ASN A 1027 22.79 -3.80 -78.62
N VAL A 1028 22.62 -4.76 -79.53
CA VAL A 1028 21.50 -5.69 -79.52
C VAL A 1028 21.70 -6.69 -78.38
N ALA A 1029 20.62 -6.95 -77.63
CA ALA A 1029 20.62 -7.93 -76.55
C ALA A 1029 20.74 -9.36 -77.12
N VAL A 1030 21.58 -10.19 -76.51
CA VAL A 1030 21.85 -11.56 -76.96
C VAL A 1030 21.60 -12.57 -75.84
N SER A 1031 20.97 -13.69 -76.20
CA SER A 1031 20.72 -14.82 -75.30
C SER A 1031 21.86 -15.83 -75.35
N MET A 1032 22.24 -16.39 -74.20
CA MET A 1032 23.20 -17.49 -74.14
C MET A 1032 22.55 -18.83 -74.52
N PRO A 1033 23.28 -19.76 -75.18
CA PRO A 1033 24.67 -19.64 -75.62
C PRO A 1033 24.81 -18.87 -76.95
N LEU A 1034 25.96 -18.24 -77.17
CA LEU A 1034 26.31 -17.51 -78.40
C LEU A 1034 27.05 -18.41 -79.39
N SER A 1035 26.75 -18.27 -80.69
CA SER A 1035 27.39 -19.02 -81.78
C SER A 1035 27.92 -18.08 -82.89
N PRO A 1036 28.83 -17.12 -82.59
CA PRO A 1036 29.33 -16.20 -83.61
C PRO A 1036 30.11 -16.95 -84.71
N SER A 1037 29.87 -16.56 -85.96
CA SER A 1037 30.60 -17.09 -87.14
C SER A 1037 31.90 -16.33 -87.45
N VAL A 1038 32.12 -15.19 -86.79
CA VAL A 1038 33.34 -14.36 -86.90
C VAL A 1038 33.71 -13.82 -85.52
N THR A 1039 34.99 -13.49 -85.30
CA THR A 1039 35.46 -12.91 -84.03
C THR A 1039 34.64 -11.66 -83.67
N THR A 1040 33.88 -11.74 -82.57
CA THR A 1040 32.87 -10.75 -82.20
C THR A 1040 33.07 -10.29 -80.75
N GLN A 1041 32.89 -9.00 -80.50
CA GLN A 1041 32.92 -8.43 -79.15
C GLN A 1041 31.53 -8.36 -78.53
N TYR A 1042 31.45 -8.68 -77.24
CA TYR A 1042 30.25 -8.61 -76.41
C TYR A 1042 30.56 -7.84 -75.13
N TYR A 1043 29.53 -7.38 -74.42
CA TYR A 1043 29.64 -6.88 -73.06
C TYR A 1043 28.45 -7.31 -72.22
N ALA A 1044 28.64 -7.39 -70.90
CA ALA A 1044 27.59 -7.66 -69.93
C ALA A 1044 27.12 -6.36 -69.26
N ARG A 1045 25.87 -6.36 -68.79
CA ARG A 1045 25.32 -5.40 -67.82
C ARG A 1045 24.65 -6.19 -66.70
N CYS A 1046 24.82 -5.73 -65.47
CA CYS A 1046 24.12 -6.29 -64.31
C CYS A 1046 22.70 -5.72 -64.25
N GLN A 1047 21.71 -6.59 -64.11
CA GLN A 1047 20.29 -6.27 -64.14
C GLN A 1047 19.65 -6.52 -62.76
N LEU A 1048 19.19 -5.45 -62.11
CA LEU A 1048 18.38 -5.51 -60.89
C LEU A 1048 16.95 -5.05 -61.13
N THR A 1049 15.99 -5.62 -60.40
CA THR A 1049 14.59 -5.19 -60.43
C THR A 1049 14.31 -4.21 -59.30
N SER A 1050 13.87 -2.99 -59.64
CA SER A 1050 13.47 -1.95 -58.68
C SER A 1050 11.96 -1.76 -58.64
N SER A 1051 11.45 -1.04 -57.64
CA SER A 1051 10.06 -0.57 -57.62
C SER A 1051 9.71 0.35 -58.80
N SER A 1052 10.70 1.03 -59.38
CA SER A 1052 10.57 1.90 -60.56
C SER A 1052 10.75 1.19 -61.91
N GLY A 1053 11.09 -0.11 -61.92
CA GLY A 1053 11.42 -0.87 -63.13
C GLY A 1053 12.83 -1.47 -63.11
N THR A 1054 13.32 -1.91 -64.26
CA THR A 1054 14.61 -2.62 -64.39
C THR A 1054 15.81 -1.66 -64.42
N CYS A 1055 16.75 -1.84 -63.50
CA CYS A 1055 18.02 -1.11 -63.46
C CYS A 1055 19.13 -1.91 -64.15
N LEU A 1056 19.86 -1.27 -65.06
CA LEU A 1056 21.03 -1.84 -65.73
C LEU A 1056 22.30 -1.08 -65.34
N SER A 1057 23.37 -1.78 -64.94
CA SER A 1057 24.69 -1.20 -64.66
C SER A 1057 25.29 -0.47 -65.86
N ASN A 1058 26.42 0.20 -65.67
CA ASN A 1058 27.31 0.51 -66.78
C ASN A 1058 27.77 -0.77 -67.50
N LYS A 1059 28.27 -0.64 -68.73
CA LYS A 1059 28.83 -1.77 -69.49
C LYS A 1059 30.01 -2.39 -68.74
N SER A 1060 30.17 -3.70 -68.82
CA SER A 1060 31.48 -4.34 -68.58
C SER A 1060 32.50 -3.81 -69.58
N GLN A 1061 33.79 -4.11 -69.35
CA GLN A 1061 34.75 -4.15 -70.44
C GLN A 1061 34.22 -5.04 -71.58
N ASN A 1062 34.51 -4.66 -72.83
CA ASN A 1062 34.23 -5.53 -73.96
C ASN A 1062 35.06 -6.80 -73.84
N VAL A 1063 34.40 -7.95 -74.00
CA VAL A 1063 35.04 -9.25 -74.12
C VAL A 1063 34.99 -9.73 -75.55
N THR A 1064 36.10 -10.29 -76.01
CA THR A 1064 36.19 -10.83 -77.37
C THR A 1064 35.89 -12.32 -77.33
N VAL A 1065 34.95 -12.77 -78.17
CA VAL A 1065 34.80 -14.18 -78.53
C VAL A 1065 35.56 -14.37 -79.83
N THR A 1066 36.79 -14.87 -79.72
CA THR A 1066 37.64 -15.14 -80.88
C THR A 1066 37.15 -16.41 -81.57
N VAL A 1067 36.75 -16.30 -82.83
CA VAL A 1067 36.35 -17.45 -83.64
C VAL A 1067 37.54 -17.88 -84.47
N VAL A 1068 38.06 -19.08 -84.20
CA VAL A 1068 39.12 -19.73 -84.98
C VAL A 1068 38.53 -20.79 -85.89
N GLU A 1069 38.93 -20.79 -87.16
CA GLU A 1069 38.58 -21.89 -88.06
C GLU A 1069 39.28 -23.19 -87.60
N PRO A 1070 38.59 -24.35 -87.65
CA PRO A 1070 39.23 -25.62 -87.35
C PRO A 1070 40.32 -25.94 -88.40
N PRO A 1071 41.56 -26.28 -87.99
CA PRO A 1071 42.57 -26.71 -88.94
C PRO A 1071 42.15 -28.03 -89.61
N SER A 1072 42.10 -28.04 -90.95
CA SER A 1072 41.62 -29.17 -91.74
C SER A 1072 42.67 -30.28 -91.85
N PHE A 1073 42.55 -31.36 -91.06
CA PHE A 1073 43.40 -32.54 -91.25
C PHE A 1073 42.66 -33.88 -91.12
N SER A 1074 43.01 -34.79 -92.03
CA SER A 1074 42.40 -36.10 -92.23
C SER A 1074 43.40 -37.23 -91.95
N SER A 1075 43.00 -38.18 -91.10
CA SER A 1075 43.70 -39.42 -90.70
C SER A 1075 44.85 -39.29 -89.66
N ALA A 1076 45.22 -40.43 -89.06
CA ALA A 1076 46.05 -40.55 -87.85
C ALA A 1076 47.09 -41.69 -87.96
N GLN A 1077 48.11 -41.68 -87.08
CA GLN A 1077 49.24 -42.63 -87.09
C GLN A 1077 49.27 -43.63 -85.92
N SER A 1078 50.18 -44.62 -86.02
CA SER A 1078 50.37 -45.72 -85.08
C SER A 1078 51.49 -45.46 -84.06
N GLY A 1079 51.47 -46.21 -82.94
CA GLY A 1079 52.49 -46.16 -81.88
C GLY A 1079 52.13 -47.07 -80.70
N ASN A 1080 52.98 -47.13 -79.68
CA ASN A 1080 52.60 -47.60 -78.34
C ASN A 1080 51.85 -46.47 -77.63
N TRP A 1081 50.65 -46.72 -77.11
CA TRP A 1081 49.78 -45.68 -76.52
C TRP A 1081 50.14 -45.31 -75.05
N ASP A 1082 51.40 -45.55 -74.65
CA ASP A 1082 51.85 -45.52 -73.25
C ASP A 1082 52.90 -44.41 -72.95
N VAL A 1083 53.14 -43.44 -73.86
CA VAL A 1083 54.10 -42.33 -73.62
C VAL A 1083 53.53 -40.96 -74.02
N PRO A 1084 53.47 -39.95 -73.11
CA PRO A 1084 52.82 -38.65 -73.38
C PRO A 1084 53.50 -37.73 -74.41
N THR A 1085 54.71 -38.02 -74.87
CA THR A 1085 55.56 -37.07 -75.62
C THR A 1085 55.43 -37.14 -77.15
N THR A 1086 54.56 -38.00 -77.70
CA THR A 1086 54.35 -38.17 -79.15
C THR A 1086 53.12 -37.43 -79.70
N TRP A 1087 52.68 -36.36 -79.04
CA TRP A 1087 51.59 -35.46 -79.50
C TRP A 1087 52.04 -34.01 -79.73
N SER A 1088 53.28 -33.82 -80.22
CA SER A 1088 53.73 -32.54 -80.77
C SER A 1088 54.47 -32.69 -82.11
N CYS A 1089 53.86 -32.14 -83.16
CA CYS A 1089 54.46 -31.75 -84.44
C CYS A 1089 54.98 -32.84 -85.41
N SER A 1090 54.13 -33.19 -86.38
CA SER A 1090 54.44 -33.07 -87.81
C SER A 1090 55.50 -33.98 -88.47
N CYS A 1091 55.45 -35.30 -88.24
CA CYS A 1091 56.19 -36.31 -89.03
C CYS A 1091 55.29 -37.49 -89.39
N VAL A 1092 55.51 -38.16 -90.55
CA VAL A 1092 54.72 -39.32 -91.04
C VAL A 1092 55.64 -40.39 -91.65
N PRO A 1093 55.79 -41.59 -91.04
CA PRO A 1093 55.49 -42.89 -91.70
C PRO A 1093 54.97 -43.97 -90.69
N ASP A 1094 54.34 -45.10 -91.03
CA ASP A 1094 53.72 -45.64 -92.26
C ASP A 1094 52.50 -46.56 -91.91
N GLY A 1095 51.98 -47.36 -92.86
CA GLY A 1095 50.79 -48.22 -92.70
C GLY A 1095 51.01 -49.73 -92.55
N THR A 1096 52.22 -50.23 -92.27
CA THR A 1096 52.54 -51.66 -92.39
C THR A 1096 52.24 -52.54 -91.16
N LEU A 1097 52.11 -51.99 -89.95
CA LEU A 1097 52.04 -52.75 -88.68
C LEU A 1097 50.73 -52.55 -87.87
N PRO A 1098 50.32 -53.55 -87.05
CA PRO A 1098 49.17 -53.43 -86.14
C PRO A 1098 49.49 -52.68 -84.83
N VAL A 1099 48.48 -52.03 -84.24
CA VAL A 1099 48.55 -51.26 -82.99
C VAL A 1099 48.65 -52.20 -81.78
N ARG A 1100 49.46 -51.85 -80.77
CA ARG A 1100 49.61 -52.62 -79.51
C ARG A 1100 49.00 -51.87 -78.34
N ILE A 1101 48.22 -52.57 -77.51
CA ILE A 1101 47.64 -52.06 -76.26
C ILE A 1101 48.19 -52.90 -75.12
N MET A 1102 48.83 -52.25 -74.14
CA MET A 1102 49.54 -52.93 -73.05
C MET A 1102 48.58 -53.34 -71.92
N GLU A 1103 49.11 -54.16 -71.01
CA GLU A 1103 48.34 -54.74 -69.92
C GLU A 1103 47.77 -53.66 -68.99
N SER A 1104 46.52 -53.84 -68.53
CA SER A 1104 45.75 -52.91 -67.69
C SER A 1104 45.44 -51.50 -68.25
N HIS A 1105 45.89 -51.13 -69.46
CA HIS A 1105 45.54 -49.84 -70.07
C HIS A 1105 44.16 -49.82 -70.75
N ILE A 1106 43.47 -48.67 -70.68
CA ILE A 1106 42.21 -48.42 -71.39
C ILE A 1106 42.40 -47.28 -72.41
N VAL A 1107 42.32 -47.62 -73.69
CA VAL A 1107 42.31 -46.66 -74.80
C VAL A 1107 40.88 -46.15 -75.01
N THR A 1108 40.64 -44.83 -74.95
CA THR A 1108 39.30 -44.25 -75.17
C THR A 1108 39.21 -43.51 -76.50
N VAL A 1109 38.23 -43.88 -77.34
CA VAL A 1109 37.92 -43.25 -78.62
C VAL A 1109 36.79 -42.24 -78.42
N PRO A 1110 37.02 -40.92 -78.66
CA PRO A 1110 36.00 -39.90 -78.45
C PRO A 1110 34.81 -39.96 -79.42
N ASN A 1111 33.73 -39.28 -79.03
CA ASN A 1111 32.56 -39.05 -79.85
C ASN A 1111 32.92 -38.42 -81.21
N ALA A 1112 32.23 -38.82 -82.28
CA ALA A 1112 32.48 -38.42 -83.68
C ALA A 1112 33.86 -38.77 -84.30
N TYR A 1113 34.79 -39.41 -83.58
CA TYR A 1113 36.08 -39.82 -84.15
C TYR A 1113 35.95 -41.09 -85.03
N THR A 1114 36.49 -41.08 -86.25
CA THR A 1114 36.47 -42.25 -87.17
C THR A 1114 37.84 -42.51 -87.77
N ALA A 1115 38.35 -43.74 -87.66
CA ALA A 1115 39.66 -44.12 -88.20
C ALA A 1115 39.68 -45.57 -88.74
N GLN A 1116 40.57 -45.82 -89.72
CA GLN A 1116 40.88 -47.16 -90.23
C GLN A 1116 42.25 -47.60 -89.71
N ILE A 1117 42.35 -48.86 -89.26
CA ILE A 1117 43.60 -49.44 -88.75
C ILE A 1117 43.81 -50.87 -89.26
N LYS A 1118 45.07 -51.30 -89.39
CA LYS A 1118 45.41 -52.62 -89.95
C LYS A 1118 45.18 -53.80 -88.98
N GLY A 1119 45.09 -53.55 -87.68
CA GLY A 1119 44.89 -54.57 -86.65
C GLY A 1119 45.13 -54.01 -85.24
N ILE A 1120 44.51 -54.60 -84.22
CA ILE A 1120 44.77 -54.34 -82.80
C ILE A 1120 45.33 -55.62 -82.17
N ARG A 1121 46.40 -55.50 -81.37
CA ARG A 1121 46.94 -56.58 -80.53
C ARG A 1121 46.98 -56.14 -79.07
N PHE A 1122 46.15 -56.78 -78.26
CA PHE A 1122 46.20 -56.65 -76.81
C PHE A 1122 47.34 -57.49 -76.24
N MET A 1123 48.11 -56.92 -75.32
CA MET A 1123 49.09 -57.61 -74.49
C MET A 1123 48.49 -57.66 -73.08
N GLY A 1124 48.08 -58.84 -72.60
CA GLY A 1124 47.39 -58.97 -71.31
C GLY A 1124 46.00 -58.32 -71.30
N THR A 1125 45.62 -57.73 -70.16
CA THR A 1125 44.24 -57.30 -69.84
C THR A 1125 43.76 -55.96 -70.42
N GLY A 1126 44.47 -55.37 -71.37
CA GLY A 1126 44.15 -54.05 -71.96
C GLY A 1126 42.77 -53.98 -72.64
N ARG A 1127 42.18 -52.78 -72.73
CA ARG A 1127 40.82 -52.56 -73.27
C ARG A 1127 40.76 -51.36 -74.24
N VAL A 1128 39.81 -51.40 -75.17
CA VAL A 1128 39.36 -50.22 -75.93
C VAL A 1128 37.96 -49.85 -75.47
N ARG A 1129 37.74 -48.57 -75.17
CA ARG A 1129 36.46 -47.93 -74.89
C ARG A 1129 36.13 -47.00 -76.05
N VAL A 1130 34.89 -47.00 -76.51
CA VAL A 1130 34.38 -46.01 -77.48
C VAL A 1130 33.28 -45.23 -76.80
N GLU A 1131 33.35 -43.90 -76.88
CA GLU A 1131 32.35 -43.02 -76.27
C GLU A 1131 31.44 -42.44 -77.36
N GLY A 1132 30.18 -42.89 -77.35
CA GLY A 1132 29.14 -42.47 -78.29
C GLY A 1132 29.33 -42.99 -79.72
N THR A 1133 29.29 -42.10 -80.72
CA THR A 1133 29.13 -42.44 -82.15
C THR A 1133 30.43 -42.73 -82.91
N GLY A 1134 31.58 -42.70 -82.23
CA GLY A 1134 32.89 -42.96 -82.85
C GLY A 1134 33.00 -44.36 -83.47
N LYS A 1135 33.85 -44.50 -84.50
CA LYS A 1135 34.00 -45.76 -85.27
C LYS A 1135 35.46 -46.08 -85.55
N LEU A 1136 35.95 -47.19 -85.01
CA LEU A 1136 37.17 -47.87 -85.47
C LEU A 1136 36.78 -48.95 -86.48
N ARG A 1137 37.33 -48.88 -87.70
CA ARG A 1137 37.22 -49.95 -88.70
C ARG A 1137 38.57 -50.63 -88.84
N VAL A 1138 38.66 -51.86 -88.33
CA VAL A 1138 39.82 -52.72 -88.55
C VAL A 1138 39.73 -53.31 -89.97
N LEU A 1139 40.82 -53.29 -90.72
CA LEU A 1139 40.84 -53.72 -92.12
C LEU A 1139 41.21 -55.21 -92.33
N ASN A 1140 41.79 -55.86 -91.31
CA ASN A 1140 42.07 -57.31 -91.23
C ASN A 1140 41.76 -57.82 -89.82
#